data_AF-A0A927X0Y7-F1
#
_entry.id   AF-A0A927X0Y7-F1
#
_cell.length_a   1.000
_cell.length_b   1.000
_cell.length_c   1.000
_cell.angle_alpha   90.00
_cell.angle_beta   90.00
_cell.angle_gamma   90.00
#
_symmetry.space_group_name_H-M   'P 1'
#
loop_
_entity.id
_entity.type
_entity.pdbx_description
1 polymer ?
#
loop_
_entity_poly.entity_id
_entity_poly.type
_entity_poly.pdbx_seq_one_letter_code
_entity_poly.pdbx_strand_id
1 'polypeptide(L)'
;MKKFFVLMIVVFLFVCTGCNFSKDDVNDITDNLFNNYNELSKGEVVEGSYKQFKNINIEASYLGYGYDIINDEYIKKDYINFSAPILDMEKIQDAKLKLIKENNAETIEIEGETMESFSEKYSVAMKVYGKAGKVFSGGLALDYVGSSHSNTYTHFYKNILDVKTFNLYLTNSTDELKELLSDEFKNDLLNLHPEALFDKYGTHMLKEVSMGGRIEVSSQYKSTTAGASAEVKLAVNSHMKLLKGSSLNTELLTECETELSKQNIEYYYNVKQVGGALTNINSVASLNEKYDQWLESFDEKLDYSALSGIVGENSLIALWDLLPEGQNDRRELLYQTFKKLSGDSFASLCENFKINTKRTLNVFTEGTGKVNDYGYEYEDGDEVTLVATPDSDSRFVGWYDGEKLISNNPIYTFNIHVNTKLVAKFRKLNDNSCLLVVHINGYGDVVGAEQQIFSHGDNIILTAQPAYNNEFLGWYVNNILVSDNHFYTFSITDDTTIVAKFTSNEIEKCLLVVNKLGDGNGEVLYEKEYYMRSVATITAIPDEYSVFVGWYKDNELISTNKEYTFIINSDSIYFAKFEPKLIEEYTISTSILPENCGSINGIKDTYSKNELVVLTAKPIDGYVFKEWLIMNESISSNPYSFYIEENIHVVAVFEEDILNNYTLTYNLNNENYGLKADISQSHLDIKENELPIFTVPTSDYLVFKGWYLEGGIQISDEKGNVIHNVPNYTDQYGKWIAESCELIAKWEYNNDYVYVKSVDDLAKMVSSPDKKYVLTKSLDLNGAEWTPITNFTGFLDGNDYSIYNFKITKEGKGSDLLGFVKMNSGTIQNLKLGNASCKKFDSKYSIKYDIYYKESSEQSTLVIGGLAARNNGIVKNCEIDNIYIKGTLADNNNNESLGLTIGGLVGTNNSLISSCKVSNSKFEGYCPCLKEDNGDNNHGTLGGLCGLNTSNIKDVMVTNCQLNLDVRGDGFDTLFDSPNKSYPVGSLGEIIGVQEKGSLQGYAILNNSRTIYVSEGKYTDPEINNNEIIGLKSGGTCTN
;
A
#
# COMPACT_ATOMS: atom_id res chain seq x y z
N MET A 1 7.49 27.62 -51.81
CA MET A 1 7.31 26.69 -52.95
C MET A 1 7.39 25.19 -52.63
N LYS A 2 7.53 24.75 -51.36
CA LYS A 2 7.35 23.32 -50.95
C LYS A 2 6.01 23.00 -50.26
N LYS A 3 5.17 23.99 -49.96
CA LYS A 3 3.79 23.80 -49.43
C LYS A 3 2.72 23.62 -50.52
N PHE A 4 3.05 23.77 -51.80
CA PHE A 4 2.11 23.65 -52.92
C PHE A 4 2.03 22.24 -53.52
N PHE A 5 2.95 21.34 -53.17
CA PHE A 5 3.01 19.98 -53.75
C PHE A 5 2.33 18.90 -52.90
N VAL A 6 2.11 19.15 -51.60
CA VAL A 6 1.44 18.19 -50.69
C VAL A 6 -0.08 18.28 -50.79
N LEU A 7 -0.62 19.43 -51.19
CA LEU A 7 -2.07 19.63 -51.35
C LEU A 7 -2.64 18.97 -52.63
N MET A 8 -1.80 18.62 -53.61
CA MET A 8 -2.26 18.04 -54.88
C MET A 8 -2.38 16.50 -54.86
N ILE A 9 -1.85 15.83 -53.82
CA ILE A 9 -1.88 14.36 -53.71
C ILE A 9 -3.08 13.87 -52.89
N VAL A 10 -3.64 14.68 -52.00
CA VAL A 10 -4.83 14.31 -51.20
C VAL A 10 -6.14 14.50 -51.98
N VAL A 11 -6.15 15.33 -53.02
CA VAL A 11 -7.35 15.64 -53.83
C VAL A 11 -7.68 14.55 -54.87
N PHE A 12 -6.78 13.60 -55.14
CA PHE A 12 -7.02 12.56 -56.16
C PHE A 12 -7.61 11.24 -55.64
N LEU A 13 -7.85 11.11 -54.32
CA LEU A 13 -8.38 9.88 -53.71
C LEU A 13 -9.84 9.97 -53.22
N PHE A 14 -10.54 11.10 -53.42
CA PHE A 14 -11.96 11.26 -53.06
C PHE A 14 -12.84 11.65 -54.26
N VAL A 15 -12.65 10.98 -55.39
CA VAL A 15 -13.68 10.90 -56.45
C VAL A 15 -14.15 9.47 -56.53
N CYS A 16 -15.13 9.10 -55.70
CA CYS A 16 -16.11 8.04 -55.93
C CYS A 16 -16.94 7.79 -54.65
N THR A 17 -17.93 8.65 -54.39
CA THR A 17 -19.33 8.34 -54.00
C THR A 17 -19.94 9.64 -53.49
N GLY A 18 -20.94 10.14 -54.22
CA GLY A 18 -21.55 11.44 -53.95
C GLY A 18 -22.47 11.41 -52.73
N CYS A 19 -22.23 12.35 -51.82
CA CYS A 19 -23.24 13.13 -51.14
C CYS A 19 -22.68 14.56 -51.03
N ASN A 20 -23.41 15.53 -51.59
CA ASN A 20 -23.10 16.95 -51.45
C ASN A 20 -23.34 17.35 -50.00
N PHE A 21 -22.27 17.67 -49.26
CA PHE A 21 -22.36 18.57 -48.11
C PHE A 21 -21.94 19.95 -48.57
N SER A 22 -22.79 20.94 -48.33
CA SER A 22 -22.49 22.36 -48.56
C SER A 22 -21.28 22.75 -47.73
N LYS A 23 -20.50 23.69 -48.25
CA LYS A 23 -19.32 24.26 -47.58
C LYS A 23 -19.65 25.09 -46.33
N ASP A 24 -20.92 25.09 -45.92
CA ASP A 24 -21.45 25.69 -44.71
C ASP A 24 -21.66 24.66 -43.57
N ASP A 25 -21.52 23.35 -43.82
CA ASP A 25 -21.79 22.29 -42.82
C ASP A 25 -20.53 21.74 -42.11
N VAL A 26 -19.39 22.46 -42.15
CA VAL A 26 -18.12 22.02 -41.52
C VAL A 26 -17.63 22.98 -40.42
N ASN A 27 -18.44 23.98 -40.05
CA ASN A 27 -18.13 24.91 -38.94
C ASN A 27 -19.09 24.81 -37.73
N ASP A 28 -20.08 23.90 -37.74
CA ASP A 28 -21.11 23.79 -36.68
C ASP A 28 -20.93 22.58 -35.71
N ILE A 29 -19.72 22.01 -35.60
CA ILE A 29 -19.44 20.94 -34.59
C ILE A 29 -18.72 21.48 -33.34
N THR A 30 -18.47 22.79 -33.27
CA THR A 30 -18.04 23.47 -32.03
C THR A 30 -19.14 24.40 -31.51
N ASP A 31 -20.36 23.88 -31.40
CA ASP A 31 -21.46 24.63 -30.81
C ASP A 31 -21.33 24.62 -29.29
N ASN A 32 -21.01 25.82 -28.78
CA ASN A 32 -20.96 26.23 -27.37
C ASN A 32 -21.85 25.37 -26.46
N LEU A 33 -21.24 24.82 -25.39
CA LEU A 33 -21.91 24.10 -24.30
C LEU A 33 -23.15 24.85 -23.74
N PHE A 34 -23.20 26.18 -23.93
CA PHE A 34 -24.34 27.03 -23.60
C PHE A 34 -24.39 28.28 -24.50
N ASN A 35 -25.45 28.46 -25.30
CA ASN A 35 -25.65 29.70 -26.07
C ASN A 35 -25.93 30.95 -25.20
N ASN A 36 -26.21 30.78 -23.89
CA ASN A 36 -26.54 31.87 -22.96
C ASN A 36 -25.62 31.93 -21.70
N TYR A 37 -24.51 31.18 -21.63
CA TYR A 37 -23.65 31.20 -20.43
C TYR A 37 -23.08 32.59 -20.11
N ASN A 38 -22.82 33.38 -21.15
CA ASN A 38 -22.37 34.76 -21.00
C ASN A 38 -23.44 35.68 -20.39
N GLU A 39 -24.72 35.26 -20.34
CA GLU A 39 -25.82 36.00 -19.72
C GLU A 39 -25.99 35.67 -18.22
N LEU A 40 -25.44 34.55 -17.74
CA LEU A 40 -25.53 34.14 -16.34
C LEU A 40 -24.59 34.98 -15.46
N SER A 41 -25.08 35.38 -14.29
CA SER A 41 -24.32 36.02 -13.22
C SER A 41 -23.54 34.99 -12.37
N LYS A 42 -22.50 35.44 -11.66
CA LYS A 42 -21.72 34.56 -10.78
C LYS A 42 -22.60 34.02 -9.65
N GLY A 43 -22.52 32.71 -9.40
CA GLY A 43 -23.36 32.00 -8.42
C GLY A 43 -24.78 31.75 -8.88
N GLU A 44 -25.13 32.12 -10.11
CA GLU A 44 -26.45 31.83 -10.68
C GLU A 44 -26.62 30.32 -10.88
N VAL A 45 -27.80 29.86 -10.49
CA VAL A 45 -28.16 28.45 -10.47
C VAL A 45 -29.17 28.20 -11.59
N VAL A 46 -28.86 27.23 -12.45
CA VAL A 46 -29.78 26.73 -13.49
C VAL A 46 -30.06 25.27 -13.20
N GLU A 47 -31.33 24.92 -13.09
CA GLU A 47 -31.80 23.55 -12.80
C GLU A 47 -32.82 23.11 -13.86
N GLY A 48 -32.76 21.84 -14.25
CA GLY A 48 -33.67 21.25 -15.22
C GLY A 48 -33.31 19.78 -15.51
N SER A 49 -34.06 19.13 -16.39
CA SER A 49 -33.62 17.83 -16.94
C SER A 49 -32.51 18.03 -17.95
N TYR A 50 -31.61 17.08 -18.12
CA TYR A 50 -30.50 17.16 -19.08
C TYR A 50 -30.92 17.66 -20.48
N LYS A 51 -32.00 17.11 -21.04
CA LYS A 51 -32.56 17.52 -22.35
C LYS A 51 -33.09 18.95 -22.44
N GLN A 52 -33.40 19.58 -21.30
CA GLN A 52 -33.86 20.97 -21.24
C GLN A 52 -32.69 21.96 -21.34
N PHE A 53 -31.48 21.50 -21.04
CA PHE A 53 -30.26 22.24 -21.31
C PHE A 53 -29.92 22.13 -22.80
N LYS A 54 -30.51 23.03 -23.61
CA LYS A 54 -30.23 23.11 -25.05
C LYS A 54 -28.72 23.26 -25.27
N ASN A 55 -28.11 22.25 -25.91
CA ASN A 55 -26.72 22.21 -26.39
C ASN A 55 -25.63 21.75 -25.40
N ILE A 56 -25.96 21.12 -24.26
CA ILE A 56 -24.94 20.37 -23.52
C ILE A 56 -24.70 19.03 -24.23
N ASN A 57 -23.52 18.88 -24.84
CA ASN A 57 -23.05 17.57 -25.27
C ASN A 57 -22.87 16.67 -24.03
N ILE A 58 -23.57 15.52 -23.96
CA ILE A 58 -23.48 14.60 -22.81
C ILE A 58 -22.04 14.18 -22.52
N GLU A 59 -21.30 13.83 -23.58
CA GLU A 59 -19.91 13.41 -23.46
C GLU A 59 -19.03 14.54 -22.91
N ALA A 60 -19.35 15.79 -23.23
CA ALA A 60 -18.62 16.96 -22.73
C ALA A 60 -18.95 17.34 -21.27
N SER A 61 -19.97 16.73 -20.66
CA SER A 61 -20.28 16.91 -19.24
C SER A 61 -19.48 15.99 -18.32
N TYR A 62 -18.98 14.86 -18.84
CA TYR A 62 -18.28 13.81 -18.09
C TYR A 62 -19.11 13.13 -16.98
N LEU A 63 -20.35 13.55 -16.76
CA LEU A 63 -21.25 12.99 -15.75
C LEU A 63 -21.73 11.60 -16.17
N GLY A 64 -21.82 10.67 -15.22
CA GLY A 64 -22.24 9.29 -15.50
C GLY A 64 -21.16 8.41 -16.12
N TYR A 65 -19.92 8.91 -16.22
CA TYR A 65 -18.75 8.14 -16.60
C TYR A 65 -17.94 7.71 -15.38
N GLY A 66 -17.15 6.67 -15.59
CA GLY A 66 -16.23 6.11 -14.61
C GLY A 66 -14.89 6.83 -14.51
N TYR A 67 -14.25 6.73 -13.35
CA TYR A 67 -12.92 7.26 -13.06
C TYR A 67 -12.14 6.35 -12.10
N ASP A 68 -10.88 6.04 -12.38
CA ASP A 68 -10.03 5.29 -11.46
C ASP A 68 -9.28 6.22 -10.51
N ILE A 69 -9.81 6.37 -9.30
CA ILE A 69 -9.15 7.17 -8.25
C ILE A 69 -7.97 6.46 -7.58
N ILE A 70 -7.50 5.30 -8.06
CA ILE A 70 -6.30 4.63 -7.54
C ILE A 70 -5.09 4.97 -8.41
N ASN A 71 -5.16 4.63 -9.70
CA ASN A 71 -4.00 4.63 -10.59
C ASN A 71 -3.89 5.88 -11.45
N ASP A 72 -5.00 6.58 -11.70
CA ASP A 72 -5.00 7.75 -12.56
C ASP A 72 -4.57 9.02 -11.81
N GLU A 73 -4.25 10.05 -12.58
CA GLU A 73 -4.05 11.40 -12.06
C GLU A 73 -5.37 11.99 -11.58
N TYR A 74 -5.29 13.06 -10.77
CA TYR A 74 -6.48 13.73 -10.28
C TYR A 74 -7.31 14.29 -11.44
N ILE A 75 -8.55 13.85 -11.53
CA ILE A 75 -9.67 14.33 -12.37
C ILE A 75 -9.23 15.12 -13.62
N LYS A 76 -9.09 14.38 -14.73
CA LYS A 76 -8.78 14.90 -16.06
C LYS A 76 -9.43 14.02 -17.13
N LYS A 77 -9.88 14.62 -18.24
CA LYS A 77 -10.59 13.90 -19.31
C LYS A 77 -9.83 12.71 -19.93
N ASP A 78 -8.50 12.72 -19.88
CA ASP A 78 -7.65 11.73 -20.57
C ASP A 78 -7.82 10.31 -19.99
N TYR A 79 -8.35 10.22 -18.77
CA TYR A 79 -8.57 8.97 -18.03
C TYR A 79 -10.04 8.51 -18.08
N ILE A 80 -10.89 9.18 -18.83
CA ILE A 80 -12.29 8.78 -18.99
C ILE A 80 -12.43 7.86 -20.20
N ASN A 81 -12.97 6.67 -19.96
CA ASN A 81 -13.33 5.73 -21.02
C ASN A 81 -14.71 6.06 -21.59
N PHE A 82 -14.76 6.93 -22.59
CA PHE A 82 -16.03 7.31 -23.25
C PHE A 82 -16.76 6.13 -23.93
N SER A 83 -16.07 5.03 -24.21
CA SER A 83 -16.68 3.83 -24.79
C SER A 83 -17.38 2.93 -23.76
N ALA A 84 -17.23 3.20 -22.47
CA ALA A 84 -17.82 2.40 -21.39
C ALA A 84 -18.56 3.28 -20.36
N PRO A 85 -19.68 3.91 -20.75
CA PRO A 85 -20.44 4.73 -19.83
C PRO A 85 -21.19 3.90 -18.77
N ILE A 86 -21.23 4.42 -17.54
CA ILE A 86 -21.94 3.78 -16.42
C ILE A 86 -23.44 4.07 -16.51
N LEU A 87 -23.80 5.33 -16.77
CA LEU A 87 -25.17 5.72 -17.08
C LEU A 87 -25.47 5.55 -18.56
N ASP A 88 -26.70 5.15 -18.87
CA ASP A 88 -27.22 5.04 -20.21
C ASP A 88 -27.40 6.43 -20.84
N MET A 89 -26.77 6.65 -22.00
CA MET A 89 -26.72 7.96 -22.65
C MET A 89 -28.06 8.42 -23.22
N GLU A 90 -29.01 7.52 -23.45
CA GLU A 90 -30.38 7.88 -23.82
C GLU A 90 -31.20 8.19 -22.56
N LYS A 91 -31.10 7.36 -21.52
CA LYS A 91 -31.92 7.52 -20.29
C LYS A 91 -31.48 8.73 -19.46
N ILE A 92 -30.19 9.08 -19.47
CA ILE A 92 -29.65 10.22 -18.71
C ILE A 92 -30.24 11.57 -19.19
N GLN A 93 -30.84 11.63 -20.38
CA GLN A 93 -31.49 12.82 -20.91
C GLN A 93 -32.60 13.37 -20.00
N ASP A 94 -33.20 12.51 -19.18
CA ASP A 94 -34.25 12.85 -18.22
C ASP A 94 -33.73 13.10 -16.80
N ALA A 95 -32.42 12.91 -16.55
CA ALA A 95 -31.80 13.13 -15.25
C ALA A 95 -31.84 14.61 -14.84
N LYS A 96 -31.92 14.86 -13.54
CA LYS A 96 -31.94 16.20 -12.93
C LYS A 96 -30.52 16.76 -12.95
N LEU A 97 -30.30 17.74 -13.82
CA LEU A 97 -29.04 18.45 -13.96
C LEU A 97 -29.13 19.83 -13.31
N LYS A 98 -28.10 20.18 -12.55
CA LYS A 98 -27.88 21.51 -12.00
C LYS A 98 -26.56 22.05 -12.51
N LEU A 99 -26.56 23.30 -12.94
CA LEU A 99 -25.37 24.08 -13.22
C LEU A 99 -25.28 25.23 -12.22
N ILE A 100 -24.08 25.48 -11.72
CA ILE A 100 -23.76 26.69 -10.96
C ILE A 100 -22.61 27.40 -11.68
N LYS A 101 -22.83 28.63 -12.12
CA LYS A 101 -21.74 29.44 -12.71
C LYS A 101 -20.78 29.88 -11.62
N GLU A 102 -19.52 29.52 -11.80
CA GLU A 102 -18.42 29.96 -10.97
C GLU A 102 -17.64 31.06 -11.70
N ASN A 103 -16.87 31.83 -10.94
CA ASN A 103 -15.82 32.66 -11.51
C ASN A 103 -14.83 32.97 -10.39
N ASN A 104 -14.07 31.96 -9.99
CA ASN A 104 -13.05 32.08 -8.96
C ASN A 104 -11.78 31.33 -9.38
N ALA A 105 -10.66 31.84 -8.88
CA ALA A 105 -9.38 31.18 -8.92
C ALA A 105 -8.96 30.92 -7.47
N GLU A 106 -8.51 29.72 -7.18
CA GLU A 106 -7.97 29.33 -5.88
C GLU A 106 -6.59 28.69 -6.04
N THR A 107 -5.81 28.72 -4.96
CA THR A 107 -4.53 28.02 -4.89
C THR A 107 -4.60 27.02 -3.75
N ILE A 108 -4.27 25.77 -4.05
CA ILE A 108 -4.18 24.68 -3.07
C ILE A 108 -2.71 24.33 -2.93
N GLU A 109 -2.23 24.31 -1.68
CA GLU A 109 -0.83 24.08 -1.33
C GLU A 109 -0.74 22.86 -0.43
N ILE A 110 0.08 21.90 -0.83
CA ILE A 110 0.21 20.62 -0.14
C ILE A 110 1.70 20.36 0.03
N GLU A 111 2.11 20.05 1.26
CA GLU A 111 3.50 19.77 1.59
C GLU A 111 3.63 18.54 2.50
N GLY A 112 4.73 17.80 2.37
CA GLY A 112 5.04 16.69 3.24
C GLY A 112 6.52 16.35 3.27
N GLU A 113 7.01 16.02 4.47
CA GLU A 113 8.39 15.61 4.74
C GLU A 113 8.66 14.15 4.34
N THR A 114 7.60 13.39 4.08
CA THR A 114 7.63 12.03 3.55
C THR A 114 6.53 11.89 2.50
N MET A 115 6.72 10.96 1.56
CA MET A 115 5.69 10.68 0.55
C MET A 115 4.38 10.20 1.20
N GLU A 116 4.46 9.48 2.32
CA GLU A 116 3.30 9.06 3.11
C GLU A 116 2.50 10.26 3.64
N SER A 117 3.15 11.16 4.39
CA SER A 117 2.50 12.36 4.92
C SER A 117 1.97 13.27 3.82
N PHE A 118 2.72 13.41 2.73
CA PHE A 118 2.32 14.21 1.58
C PHE A 118 1.05 13.65 0.90
N SER A 119 1.02 12.36 0.59
CA SER A 119 -0.09 11.70 -0.12
C SER A 119 -1.40 11.69 0.71
N GLU A 120 -1.30 11.58 2.03
CA GLU A 120 -2.46 11.69 2.93
C GLU A 120 -3.07 13.10 2.89
N LYS A 121 -2.24 14.15 3.04
CA LYS A 121 -2.69 15.54 2.90
C LYS A 121 -3.24 15.83 1.51
N TYR A 122 -2.62 15.24 0.48
CA TYR A 122 -3.08 15.36 -0.90
C TYR A 122 -4.50 14.79 -1.08
N SER A 123 -4.74 13.58 -0.59
CA SER A 123 -6.06 12.93 -0.69
C SER A 123 -7.17 13.76 -0.01
N VAL A 124 -6.87 14.36 1.14
CA VAL A 124 -7.78 15.26 1.86
C VAL A 124 -8.04 16.54 1.04
N ALA A 125 -6.99 17.19 0.54
CA ALA A 125 -7.11 18.41 -0.24
C ALA A 125 -7.92 18.21 -1.53
N MET A 126 -7.85 17.03 -2.14
CA MET A 126 -8.62 16.67 -3.34
C MET A 126 -10.09 16.33 -3.06
N LYS A 127 -10.55 16.40 -1.80
CA LYS A 127 -11.94 16.19 -1.37
C LYS A 127 -12.52 14.81 -1.73
N VAL A 128 -11.68 13.78 -1.75
CA VAL A 128 -12.08 12.37 -1.98
C VAL A 128 -12.08 11.56 -0.67
N TYR A 129 -11.76 12.19 0.45
CA TYR A 129 -11.64 11.57 1.76
C TYR A 129 -13.00 11.12 2.32
N GLY A 130 -13.04 9.96 3.01
CA GLY A 130 -14.23 9.49 3.75
C GLY A 130 -15.08 8.41 3.06
N LYS A 131 -14.84 8.09 1.78
CA LYS A 131 -15.46 6.93 1.08
C LYS A 131 -14.45 6.03 0.35
N ALA A 132 -13.27 6.58 0.07
CA ALA A 132 -12.18 5.95 -0.65
C ALA A 132 -10.87 6.12 0.15
N GLY A 133 -9.98 5.13 0.09
CA GLY A 133 -8.74 5.10 0.88
C GLY A 133 -7.69 6.14 0.45
N LYS A 134 -6.42 5.75 0.47
CA LYS A 134 -5.32 6.60 -0.04
C LYS A 134 -5.38 6.59 -1.58
N VAL A 135 -5.69 7.73 -2.20
CA VAL A 135 -6.14 7.82 -3.60
C VAL A 135 -5.15 8.57 -4.49
N PHE A 136 -5.25 8.35 -5.80
CA PHE A 136 -4.41 8.93 -6.86
C PHE A 136 -2.92 8.61 -6.72
N SER A 137 -2.60 7.48 -6.09
CA SER A 137 -1.21 7.09 -5.82
C SER A 137 -0.44 6.84 -7.13
N GLY A 138 -1.09 6.28 -8.15
CA GLY A 138 -0.49 6.11 -9.48
C GLY A 138 -0.19 7.44 -10.16
N GLY A 139 -1.10 8.41 -10.09
CA GLY A 139 -0.87 9.76 -10.59
C GLY A 139 0.27 10.49 -9.89
N LEU A 140 0.32 10.41 -8.55
CA LEU A 140 1.42 11.00 -7.76
C LEU A 140 2.78 10.40 -8.09
N ALA A 141 2.85 9.11 -8.43
CA ALA A 141 4.10 8.47 -8.83
C ALA A 141 4.70 9.08 -10.12
N LEU A 142 3.88 9.68 -10.98
CA LEU A 142 4.31 10.37 -12.20
C LEU A 142 4.79 11.80 -11.96
N ASP A 143 4.48 12.38 -10.80
CA ASP A 143 4.77 13.77 -10.49
C ASP A 143 6.19 14.00 -9.97
N TYR A 144 6.83 12.96 -9.43
CA TYR A 144 8.06 13.07 -8.66
C TYR A 144 9.14 12.10 -9.16
N VAL A 145 10.40 12.47 -8.97
CA VAL A 145 11.54 11.65 -9.39
C VAL A 145 11.86 10.63 -8.31
N GLY A 146 11.35 9.42 -8.50
CA GLY A 146 11.63 8.25 -7.68
C GLY A 146 13.07 7.74 -7.82
N SER A 147 13.62 7.24 -6.72
CA SER A 147 14.86 6.48 -6.69
C SER A 147 14.73 5.56 -5.49
N SER A 148 14.46 4.29 -5.73
CA SER A 148 14.33 3.30 -4.67
C SER A 148 15.55 3.38 -3.75
N HIS A 149 15.31 3.55 -2.45
CA HIS A 149 16.35 3.62 -1.40
C HIS A 149 17.34 4.78 -1.58
N SER A 150 16.86 6.01 -1.43
CA SER A 150 17.73 7.20 -1.43
C SER A 150 18.43 7.40 -0.08
N ASN A 151 19.70 7.84 -0.08
CA ASN A 151 20.36 8.33 1.14
C ASN A 151 19.98 9.78 1.48
N THR A 152 19.12 10.42 0.68
CA THR A 152 18.75 11.84 0.83
C THR A 152 17.36 12.01 1.46
N TYR A 153 17.27 12.91 2.43
CA TYR A 153 15.99 13.43 2.92
C TYR A 153 15.28 14.17 1.80
N THR A 154 14.00 13.89 1.60
CA THR A 154 13.22 14.44 0.50
C THR A 154 11.97 15.15 1.03
N HIS A 155 11.74 16.38 0.61
CA HIS A 155 10.51 17.11 0.88
C HIS A 155 9.68 17.25 -0.42
N PHE A 156 8.39 17.03 -0.31
CA PHE A 156 7.44 17.04 -1.43
C PHE A 156 6.49 18.23 -1.29
N TYR A 157 6.29 18.93 -2.39
CA TYR A 157 5.36 20.04 -2.49
C TYR A 157 4.49 19.89 -3.73
N LYS A 158 3.25 20.37 -3.65
CA LYS A 158 2.36 20.52 -4.80
C LYS A 158 1.53 21.78 -4.66
N ASN A 159 1.67 22.66 -5.63
CA ASN A 159 0.85 23.85 -5.79
C ASN A 159 -0.13 23.63 -6.94
N ILE A 160 -1.40 23.85 -6.68
CA ILE A 160 -2.46 23.70 -7.67
C ILE A 160 -3.14 25.04 -7.81
N LEU A 161 -3.04 25.64 -8.99
CA LEU A 161 -3.80 26.83 -9.36
C LEU A 161 -5.04 26.36 -10.09
N ASP A 162 -6.20 26.49 -9.45
CA ASP A 162 -7.47 26.00 -9.97
C ASP A 162 -8.39 27.18 -10.30
N VAL A 163 -8.88 27.23 -11.52
CA VAL A 163 -9.81 28.23 -12.04
C VAL A 163 -11.11 27.51 -12.34
N LYS A 164 -12.19 27.89 -11.64
CA LYS A 164 -13.51 27.28 -11.84
C LYS A 164 -14.41 28.24 -12.58
N THR A 165 -14.91 27.76 -13.70
CA THR A 165 -15.85 28.47 -14.57
C THR A 165 -17.29 28.07 -14.27
N PHE A 166 -17.57 26.80 -14.00
CA PHE A 166 -18.88 26.34 -13.54
C PHE A 166 -18.78 24.94 -12.95
N ASN A 167 -19.78 24.56 -12.16
CA ASN A 167 -19.95 23.21 -11.65
C ASN A 167 -21.20 22.58 -12.25
N LEU A 168 -21.14 21.29 -12.53
CA LEU A 168 -22.27 20.47 -12.96
C LEU A 168 -22.59 19.40 -11.92
N TYR A 169 -23.88 19.14 -11.70
CA TYR A 169 -24.35 18.17 -10.72
C TYR A 169 -25.48 17.33 -11.30
N LEU A 170 -25.40 16.00 -11.16
CA LEU A 170 -26.56 15.14 -11.16
C LEU A 170 -27.19 15.17 -9.77
N THR A 171 -28.33 15.84 -9.61
CA THR A 171 -28.99 15.99 -8.30
C THR A 171 -29.94 14.84 -7.97
N ASN A 172 -30.03 13.85 -8.85
CA ASN A 172 -30.72 12.59 -8.59
C ASN A 172 -30.18 11.88 -7.34
N SER A 173 -31.06 11.17 -6.63
CA SER A 173 -30.62 10.24 -5.59
C SER A 173 -29.88 9.05 -6.20
N THR A 174 -29.08 8.34 -5.41
CA THR A 174 -28.38 7.13 -5.88
C THR A 174 -29.36 6.10 -6.43
N ASP A 175 -30.53 5.93 -5.82
CA ASP A 175 -31.54 4.98 -6.30
C ASP A 175 -32.18 5.42 -7.62
N GLU A 176 -32.44 6.72 -7.81
CA GLU A 176 -32.87 7.25 -9.10
C GLU A 176 -31.80 7.01 -10.18
N LEU A 177 -30.50 7.09 -9.84
CA LEU A 177 -29.41 6.83 -10.77
C LEU A 177 -29.25 5.34 -11.12
N LYS A 178 -29.57 4.41 -10.20
CA LYS A 178 -29.55 2.96 -10.47
C LYS A 178 -30.50 2.56 -11.62
N GLU A 179 -31.63 3.26 -11.74
CA GLU A 179 -32.58 3.07 -12.84
C GLU A 179 -32.02 3.51 -14.20
N LEU A 180 -31.07 4.44 -14.19
CA LEU A 180 -30.44 5.02 -15.38
C LEU A 180 -29.14 4.28 -15.80
N LEU A 181 -28.71 3.24 -15.08
CA LEU A 181 -27.49 2.49 -15.45
C LEU A 181 -27.65 1.81 -16.83
N SER A 182 -26.56 1.75 -17.59
CA SER A 182 -26.51 1.02 -18.86
C SER A 182 -26.65 -0.48 -18.63
N ASP A 183 -27.28 -1.20 -19.56
CA ASP A 183 -27.52 -2.64 -19.40
C ASP A 183 -26.19 -3.44 -19.37
N GLU A 184 -25.20 -2.98 -20.14
CA GLU A 184 -23.85 -3.54 -20.13
C GLU A 184 -23.18 -3.36 -18.77
N PHE A 185 -23.22 -2.15 -18.20
CA PHE A 185 -22.65 -1.90 -16.88
C PHE A 185 -23.39 -2.69 -15.78
N LYS A 186 -24.72 -2.77 -15.80
CA LYS A 186 -25.49 -3.59 -14.83
C LYS A 186 -25.03 -5.05 -14.84
N ASN A 187 -24.83 -5.62 -16.03
CA ASN A 187 -24.31 -6.97 -16.18
C ASN A 187 -22.89 -7.10 -15.62
N ASP A 188 -22.00 -6.20 -16.00
CA ASP A 188 -20.59 -6.25 -15.60
C ASP A 188 -20.41 -6.00 -14.10
N LEU A 189 -21.18 -5.07 -13.52
CA LEU A 189 -21.17 -4.78 -12.09
C LEU A 189 -21.47 -6.03 -11.24
N LEU A 190 -22.36 -6.90 -11.71
CA LEU A 190 -22.71 -8.16 -11.04
C LEU A 190 -21.71 -9.28 -11.33
N ASN A 191 -21.23 -9.39 -12.57
CA ASN A 191 -20.61 -10.62 -13.08
C ASN A 191 -19.09 -10.52 -13.35
N LEU A 192 -18.58 -9.32 -13.59
CA LEU A 192 -17.19 -9.14 -13.99
C LEU A 192 -16.24 -9.27 -12.78
N HIS A 193 -15.00 -9.71 -12.99
CA HIS A 193 -14.03 -9.75 -11.89
C HIS A 193 -13.77 -8.30 -11.39
N PRO A 194 -13.68 -8.04 -10.06
CA PRO A 194 -13.50 -6.69 -9.52
C PRO A 194 -12.37 -5.87 -10.17
N GLU A 195 -11.18 -6.45 -10.34
CA GLU A 195 -10.05 -5.78 -11.01
C GLU A 195 -10.39 -5.40 -12.46
N ALA A 196 -10.96 -6.33 -13.24
CA ALA A 196 -11.33 -6.04 -14.63
C ALA A 196 -12.49 -5.02 -14.72
N LEU A 197 -13.32 -4.91 -13.68
CA LEU A 197 -14.43 -3.97 -13.62
C LEU A 197 -13.85 -2.57 -13.43
N PHE A 198 -12.89 -2.45 -12.52
CA PHE A 198 -12.16 -1.23 -12.27
C PHE A 198 -11.28 -0.83 -13.46
N ASP A 199 -10.66 -1.77 -14.17
CA ASP A 199 -9.91 -1.47 -15.39
C ASP A 199 -10.82 -0.91 -16.51
N LYS A 200 -12.07 -1.40 -16.60
CA LYS A 200 -13.01 -1.01 -17.66
C LYS A 200 -13.73 0.30 -17.36
N TYR A 201 -14.22 0.46 -16.13
CA TYR A 201 -15.12 1.53 -15.70
C TYR A 201 -14.52 2.44 -14.62
N GLY A 202 -13.26 2.26 -14.23
CA GLY A 202 -12.74 2.92 -13.03
C GLY A 202 -13.39 2.41 -11.75
N THR A 203 -13.07 3.05 -10.63
CA THR A 203 -13.54 2.63 -9.29
C THR A 203 -14.76 3.42 -8.82
N HIS A 204 -14.99 4.60 -9.40
CA HIS A 204 -16.06 5.51 -9.02
C HIS A 204 -16.70 6.15 -10.26
N MET A 205 -17.98 6.49 -10.16
CA MET A 205 -18.70 7.27 -11.16
C MET A 205 -18.68 8.77 -10.81
N LEU A 206 -18.47 9.62 -11.81
CA LEU A 206 -18.58 11.07 -11.70
C LEU A 206 -20.04 11.50 -11.64
N LYS A 207 -20.44 12.09 -10.50
CA LYS A 207 -21.79 12.60 -10.22
C LYS A 207 -21.84 14.13 -10.18
N GLU A 208 -20.75 14.76 -9.76
CA GLU A 208 -20.63 16.22 -9.70
C GLU A 208 -19.21 16.58 -10.13
N VAL A 209 -19.07 17.55 -11.03
CA VAL A 209 -17.76 17.91 -11.60
C VAL A 209 -17.57 19.42 -11.61
N SER A 210 -16.32 19.83 -11.49
CA SER A 210 -15.89 21.21 -11.69
C SER A 210 -15.26 21.36 -13.07
N MET A 211 -15.69 22.41 -13.77
CA MET A 211 -15.27 22.74 -15.12
C MET A 211 -14.48 24.04 -15.09
N GLY A 212 -13.32 24.05 -15.73
CA GLY A 212 -12.47 25.23 -15.85
C GLY A 212 -11.07 24.85 -16.28
N GLY A 213 -10.07 25.23 -15.50
CA GLY A 213 -8.70 24.83 -15.75
C GLY A 213 -7.87 24.76 -14.50
N ARG A 214 -6.80 23.98 -14.57
CA ARG A 214 -5.90 23.74 -13.46
C ARG A 214 -4.45 23.73 -13.94
N ILE A 215 -3.56 24.36 -13.19
CA ILE A 215 -2.12 24.19 -13.33
C ILE A 215 -1.59 23.54 -12.06
N GLU A 216 -0.83 22.47 -12.22
CA GLU A 216 -0.18 21.76 -11.12
C GLU A 216 1.32 21.95 -11.23
N VAL A 217 1.94 22.36 -10.13
CA VAL A 217 3.39 22.45 -9.98
C VAL A 217 3.79 21.53 -8.85
N SER A 218 4.35 20.38 -9.21
CA SER A 218 4.87 19.39 -8.27
C SER A 218 6.37 19.61 -8.11
N SER A 219 6.83 19.85 -6.88
CA SER A 219 8.22 20.15 -6.57
C SER A 219 8.80 19.16 -5.56
N GLN A 220 10.03 18.73 -5.78
CA GLN A 220 10.76 17.80 -4.91
C GLN A 220 12.11 18.39 -4.55
N TYR A 221 12.47 18.39 -3.27
CA TYR A 221 13.76 18.88 -2.79
C TYR A 221 14.49 17.78 -2.03
N LYS A 222 15.74 17.50 -2.38
CA LYS A 222 16.57 16.42 -1.82
C LYS A 222 17.80 17.01 -1.12
N SER A 223 18.10 16.52 0.09
CA SER A 223 19.27 16.91 0.89
C SER A 223 19.97 15.69 1.50
N THR A 224 21.29 15.72 1.62
CA THR A 224 22.10 14.68 2.29
C THR A 224 22.25 14.89 3.80
N THR A 225 21.80 16.01 4.36
CA THR A 225 21.92 16.32 5.79
C THR A 225 20.56 16.32 6.48
N ALA A 226 20.42 15.48 7.50
CA ALA A 226 19.28 15.52 8.42
C ALA A 226 19.27 16.88 9.14
N GLY A 227 18.23 17.68 8.98
CA GLY A 227 18.08 18.94 9.73
C GLY A 227 18.31 20.25 8.97
N ALA A 228 18.48 20.24 7.64
CA ALA A 228 18.47 21.48 6.84
C ALA A 228 17.10 22.23 6.89
N SER A 229 16.12 21.73 7.64
CA SER A 229 14.71 22.06 7.48
C SER A 229 14.34 23.53 7.64
N ALA A 230 14.94 24.36 8.51
CA ALA A 230 14.44 25.71 8.72
C ALA A 230 14.82 26.69 7.60
N GLU A 231 16.12 26.74 7.24
CA GLU A 231 16.63 27.59 6.15
C GLU A 231 16.22 27.05 4.78
N VAL A 232 16.17 25.72 4.62
CA VAL A 232 15.65 25.06 3.42
C VAL A 232 14.15 25.24 3.31
N LYS A 233 13.35 25.08 4.37
CA LYS A 233 11.92 25.41 4.32
C LYS A 233 11.72 26.89 4.02
N LEU A 234 12.53 27.81 4.53
CA LEU A 234 12.43 29.23 4.17
C LEU A 234 12.78 29.49 2.70
N ALA A 235 13.87 28.92 2.19
CA ALA A 235 14.29 29.05 0.80
C ALA A 235 13.28 28.38 -0.15
N VAL A 236 12.81 27.17 0.19
CA VAL A 236 11.79 26.43 -0.53
C VAL A 236 10.45 27.13 -0.45
N ASN A 237 9.98 27.58 0.72
CA ASN A 237 8.73 28.33 0.85
C ASN A 237 8.80 29.68 0.13
N SER A 238 9.97 30.32 0.05
CA SER A 238 10.17 31.54 -0.73
C SER A 238 10.13 31.24 -2.23
N HIS A 239 10.78 30.15 -2.67
CA HIS A 239 10.70 29.64 -4.03
C HIS A 239 9.24 29.29 -4.40
N MET A 240 8.51 28.57 -3.54
CA MET A 240 7.12 28.16 -3.74
C MET A 240 6.15 29.35 -3.69
N LYS A 241 6.40 30.39 -2.89
CA LYS A 241 5.61 31.64 -2.89
C LYS A 241 5.74 32.40 -4.21
N LEU A 242 6.89 32.33 -4.87
CA LEU A 242 7.09 32.94 -6.18
C LEU A 242 6.31 32.17 -7.25
N LEU A 243 6.18 30.85 -7.15
CA LEU A 243 5.43 30.03 -8.11
C LEU A 243 3.90 30.22 -8.09
N LYS A 244 3.37 31.13 -7.27
CA LYS A 244 1.97 31.56 -7.28
C LYS A 244 1.78 32.52 -8.45
N GLY A 245 0.91 32.17 -9.41
CA GLY A 245 0.78 32.77 -10.73
C GLY A 245 0.60 34.30 -10.86
N SER A 246 0.69 35.12 -9.81
CA SER A 246 0.77 36.57 -9.97
C SER A 246 2.23 37.04 -10.08
N SER A 247 2.64 37.51 -11.26
CA SER A 247 3.90 38.22 -11.54
C SER A 247 5.14 37.64 -10.82
N LEU A 248 5.67 36.55 -11.35
CA LEU A 248 6.93 35.96 -10.89
C LEU A 248 8.08 36.96 -11.02
N ASN A 249 8.67 37.35 -9.89
CA ASN A 249 9.93 38.09 -9.90
C ASN A 249 11.07 37.12 -10.22
N THR A 250 11.55 37.15 -11.46
CA THR A 250 12.62 36.28 -11.97
C THR A 250 13.96 36.49 -11.26
N GLU A 251 14.24 37.70 -10.75
CA GLU A 251 15.45 37.97 -9.97
C GLU A 251 15.38 37.26 -8.60
N LEU A 252 14.26 37.37 -7.89
CA LEU A 252 14.05 36.67 -6.61
C LEU A 252 14.07 35.15 -6.75
N LEU A 253 13.55 34.61 -7.86
CA LEU A 253 13.60 33.17 -8.15
C LEU A 253 15.05 32.70 -8.32
N THR A 254 15.83 33.45 -9.10
CA THR A 254 17.26 33.15 -9.36
C THR A 254 18.08 33.24 -8.06
N GLU A 255 17.79 34.21 -7.19
CA GLU A 255 18.40 34.32 -5.87
C GLU A 255 18.08 33.09 -4.99
N CYS A 256 16.82 32.65 -4.95
CA CYS A 256 16.41 31.46 -4.20
C CYS A 256 17.11 30.20 -4.71
N GLU A 257 17.18 29.99 -6.04
CA GLU A 257 17.90 28.86 -6.64
C GLU A 257 19.41 28.87 -6.35
N THR A 258 20.00 30.06 -6.31
CA THR A 258 21.41 30.25 -5.95
C THR A 258 21.67 29.86 -4.50
N GLU A 259 20.78 30.24 -3.57
CA GLU A 259 20.89 29.84 -2.16
C GLU A 259 20.70 28.33 -1.96
N LEU A 260 19.73 27.71 -2.65
CA LEU A 260 19.54 26.25 -2.62
C LEU A 260 20.81 25.51 -3.10
N SER A 261 21.45 26.02 -4.15
CA SER A 261 22.69 25.45 -4.70
C SER A 261 23.87 25.56 -3.72
N LYS A 262 23.99 26.67 -2.98
CA LYS A 262 25.04 26.84 -1.95
C LYS A 262 24.93 25.81 -0.82
N GLN A 263 23.71 25.32 -0.56
CA GLN A 263 23.42 24.33 0.48
C GLN A 263 23.46 22.88 -0.04
N ASN A 264 23.89 22.65 -1.27
CA ASN A 264 23.92 21.33 -1.93
C ASN A 264 22.54 20.64 -1.99
N ILE A 265 21.48 21.41 -2.21
CA ILE A 265 20.12 20.88 -2.33
C ILE A 265 19.80 20.65 -3.79
N GLU A 266 19.42 19.42 -4.12
CA GLU A 266 18.89 19.07 -5.44
C GLU A 266 17.39 19.33 -5.48
N TYR A 267 16.89 19.86 -6.59
CA TYR A 267 15.47 20.14 -6.76
C TYR A 267 14.95 19.71 -8.13
N TYR A 268 13.69 19.28 -8.16
CA TYR A 268 13.00 18.83 -9.38
C TYR A 268 11.61 19.44 -9.44
N TYR A 269 11.16 19.78 -10.65
CA TYR A 269 9.82 20.31 -10.92
C TYR A 269 9.14 19.51 -12.01
N ASN A 270 7.83 19.30 -11.84
CA ASN A 270 6.94 18.87 -12.89
C ASN A 270 5.76 19.85 -12.97
N VAL A 271 5.43 20.31 -14.18
CA VAL A 271 4.34 21.26 -14.41
C VAL A 271 3.34 20.67 -15.39
N LYS A 272 2.08 20.61 -14.98
CA LYS A 272 0.97 20.07 -15.78
C LYS A 272 -0.13 21.11 -15.93
N GLN A 273 -0.72 21.16 -17.12
CA GLN A 273 -1.84 22.04 -17.46
C GLN A 273 -3.08 21.21 -17.81
N VAL A 274 -4.24 21.63 -17.30
CA VAL A 274 -5.58 21.16 -17.65
C VAL A 274 -6.44 22.37 -18.02
N GLY A 275 -7.14 22.29 -19.14
CA GLY A 275 -7.97 23.40 -19.63
C GLY A 275 -7.17 24.67 -19.98
N GLY A 276 -7.91 25.71 -20.36
CA GLY A 276 -7.38 26.96 -20.90
C GLY A 276 -6.93 26.83 -22.35
N ALA A 277 -6.56 27.95 -22.95
CA ALA A 277 -5.97 27.95 -24.30
C ALA A 277 -4.74 27.03 -24.38
N LEU A 278 -4.45 26.48 -25.57
CA LEU A 278 -3.33 25.56 -25.87
C LEU A 278 -1.95 26.24 -25.74
N THR A 279 -1.64 26.77 -24.55
CA THR A 279 -0.46 27.57 -24.24
C THR A 279 0.80 26.73 -23.98
N ASN A 280 0.69 25.40 -23.89
CA ASN A 280 1.80 24.48 -23.62
C ASN A 280 2.62 24.91 -22.38
N ILE A 281 1.95 25.03 -21.23
CA ILE A 281 2.61 25.31 -19.94
C ILE A 281 3.11 23.97 -19.36
N ASN A 282 4.42 23.75 -19.42
CA ASN A 282 5.07 22.49 -19.03
C ASN A 282 6.37 22.69 -18.23
N SER A 283 6.67 23.93 -17.86
CA SER A 283 7.82 24.33 -17.04
C SER A 283 7.50 25.60 -16.28
N VAL A 284 8.23 25.85 -15.20
CA VAL A 284 8.16 27.10 -14.42
C VAL A 284 8.36 28.34 -15.30
N ALA A 285 9.30 28.26 -16.26
CA ALA A 285 9.55 29.36 -17.20
C ALA A 285 8.32 29.65 -18.08
N SER A 286 7.73 28.60 -18.67
CA SER A 286 6.51 28.75 -19.49
C SER A 286 5.30 29.19 -18.69
N LEU A 287 5.21 28.80 -17.42
CA LEU A 287 4.16 29.24 -16.50
C LEU A 287 4.26 30.74 -16.29
N ASN A 288 5.45 31.25 -15.96
CA ASN A 288 5.69 32.68 -15.75
C ASN A 288 5.29 33.52 -16.98
N GLU A 289 5.69 33.09 -18.18
CA GLU A 289 5.44 33.85 -19.40
C GLU A 289 3.96 33.85 -19.82
N LYS A 290 3.22 32.77 -19.52
CA LYS A 290 1.91 32.51 -20.15
C LYS A 290 0.77 32.38 -19.17
N TYR A 291 0.99 32.56 -17.87
CA TYR A 291 -0.06 32.43 -16.87
C TYR A 291 -1.22 33.41 -17.14
N ASP A 292 -0.94 34.69 -17.36
CA ASP A 292 -1.99 35.69 -17.60
C ASP A 292 -2.80 35.34 -18.85
N GLN A 293 -2.13 34.92 -19.93
CA GLN A 293 -2.81 34.46 -21.16
C GLN A 293 -3.68 33.22 -20.94
N TRP A 294 -3.23 32.29 -20.09
CA TRP A 294 -3.99 31.11 -19.72
C TRP A 294 -5.20 31.48 -18.87
N LEU A 295 -5.04 32.36 -17.88
CA LEU A 295 -6.12 32.83 -17.02
C LEU A 295 -7.18 33.64 -17.80
N GLU A 296 -6.75 34.59 -18.63
CA GLU A 296 -7.63 35.40 -19.49
C GLU A 296 -8.39 34.54 -20.51
N SER A 297 -7.91 33.34 -20.84
CA SER A 297 -8.59 32.46 -21.78
C SER A 297 -9.97 31.98 -21.30
N PHE A 298 -10.26 32.09 -20.00
CA PHE A 298 -11.56 31.73 -19.42
C PHE A 298 -12.57 32.88 -19.41
N ASP A 299 -12.17 34.13 -19.64
CA ASP A 299 -13.02 35.32 -19.51
C ASP A 299 -13.96 35.54 -20.72
N GLU A 300 -13.67 34.93 -21.88
CA GLU A 300 -14.40 35.21 -23.13
C GLU A 300 -15.17 34.00 -23.72
N LYS A 301 -14.78 32.74 -23.42
CA LYS A 301 -15.37 31.53 -24.03
C LYS A 301 -15.34 30.31 -23.11
N LEU A 302 -16.46 29.56 -23.08
CA LEU A 302 -16.54 28.22 -22.47
C LEU A 302 -15.65 27.18 -23.15
N ASP A 303 -15.25 27.43 -24.40
CA ASP A 303 -14.52 26.48 -25.25
C ASP A 303 -13.19 25.99 -24.65
N TYR A 304 -12.61 26.76 -23.73
CA TYR A 304 -11.35 26.44 -23.06
C TYR A 304 -11.55 25.80 -21.67
N SER A 305 -12.80 25.72 -21.19
CA SER A 305 -13.14 25.04 -19.95
C SER A 305 -13.08 23.52 -20.14
N ALA A 306 -12.35 22.83 -19.28
CA ALA A 306 -12.19 21.38 -19.27
C ALA A 306 -12.57 20.80 -17.91
N LEU A 307 -12.71 19.47 -17.84
CA LEU A 307 -12.83 18.76 -16.55
C LEU A 307 -11.60 19.05 -15.69
N SER A 308 -11.77 19.87 -14.66
CA SER A 308 -10.67 20.38 -13.83
C SER A 308 -10.73 19.92 -12.38
N GLY A 309 -11.79 19.21 -11.96
CA GLY A 309 -11.88 18.69 -10.61
C GLY A 309 -13.25 18.16 -10.24
N ILE A 310 -13.41 17.88 -8.96
CA ILE A 310 -14.70 17.59 -8.34
C ILE A 310 -15.13 18.73 -7.41
N VAL A 311 -16.42 18.78 -7.08
CA VAL A 311 -16.98 19.85 -6.24
C VAL A 311 -16.70 19.60 -4.75
N GLY A 312 -16.90 18.35 -4.30
CA GLY A 312 -16.74 17.92 -2.92
C GLY A 312 -16.86 16.40 -2.73
N GLU A 313 -17.00 15.96 -1.48
CA GLU A 313 -16.92 14.53 -1.11
C GLU A 313 -18.03 13.65 -1.70
N ASN A 314 -19.15 14.25 -2.13
CA ASN A 314 -20.27 13.52 -2.75
C ASN A 314 -20.24 13.53 -4.28
N SER A 315 -19.20 14.11 -4.87
CA SER A 315 -19.03 14.21 -6.32
C SER A 315 -18.76 12.87 -7.00
N LEU A 316 -18.37 11.86 -6.22
CA LEU A 316 -18.09 10.51 -6.68
C LEU A 316 -19.04 9.51 -6.02
N ILE A 317 -19.55 8.56 -6.81
CA ILE A 317 -20.30 7.41 -6.32
C ILE A 317 -19.46 6.16 -6.55
N ALA A 318 -19.19 5.39 -5.49
CA ALA A 318 -18.44 4.16 -5.65
C ALA A 318 -19.26 3.12 -6.42
N LEU A 319 -18.61 2.30 -7.26
CA LEU A 319 -19.35 1.32 -8.09
C LEU A 319 -20.17 0.34 -7.25
N TRP A 320 -19.69 -0.02 -6.05
CA TRP A 320 -20.37 -0.95 -5.16
C TRP A 320 -21.65 -0.36 -4.52
N ASP A 321 -21.80 0.97 -4.51
CA ASP A 321 -23.02 1.64 -4.06
C ASP A 321 -24.11 1.69 -5.16
N LEU A 322 -23.74 1.35 -6.40
CA LEU A 322 -24.66 1.24 -7.55
C LEU A 322 -25.26 -0.17 -7.71
N LEU A 323 -24.91 -1.11 -6.83
CA LEU A 323 -25.47 -2.46 -6.85
C LEU A 323 -26.98 -2.46 -6.51
N PRO A 324 -27.76 -3.37 -7.11
CA PRO A 324 -29.15 -3.57 -6.72
C PRO A 324 -29.24 -4.13 -5.29
N GLU A 325 -30.39 -3.93 -4.64
CA GLU A 325 -30.64 -4.44 -3.29
C GLU A 325 -30.43 -5.96 -3.20
N GLY A 326 -29.95 -6.41 -2.03
CA GLY A 326 -29.65 -7.83 -1.77
C GLY A 326 -28.25 -8.30 -2.19
N GLN A 327 -27.47 -7.50 -2.93
CA GLN A 327 -26.12 -7.86 -3.39
C GLN A 327 -25.01 -7.56 -2.35
N ASN A 328 -25.24 -7.89 -1.08
CA ASN A 328 -24.32 -7.54 0.02
C ASN A 328 -22.92 -8.15 -0.15
N ASP A 329 -22.84 -9.42 -0.56
CA ASP A 329 -21.56 -10.12 -0.76
C ASP A 329 -20.75 -9.51 -1.90
N ARG A 330 -21.41 -9.11 -2.98
CA ARG A 330 -20.77 -8.46 -4.13
C ARG A 330 -20.30 -7.06 -3.79
N ARG A 331 -21.08 -6.30 -3.02
CA ARG A 331 -20.70 -4.97 -2.53
C ARG A 331 -19.43 -5.06 -1.69
N GLU A 332 -19.40 -5.98 -0.74
CA GLU A 332 -18.24 -6.20 0.13
C GLU A 332 -17.01 -6.63 -0.68
N LEU A 333 -17.16 -7.55 -1.64
CA LEU A 333 -16.07 -7.99 -2.51
C LEU A 333 -15.44 -6.83 -3.30
N LEU A 334 -16.27 -5.98 -3.90
CA LEU A 334 -15.81 -4.80 -4.65
C LEU A 334 -15.10 -3.81 -3.73
N TYR A 335 -15.66 -3.53 -2.55
CA TYR A 335 -15.07 -2.63 -1.57
C TYR A 335 -13.70 -3.13 -1.05
N GLN A 336 -13.60 -4.42 -0.69
CA GLN A 336 -12.33 -4.99 -0.22
C GLN A 336 -11.27 -5.05 -1.33
N THR A 337 -11.66 -5.34 -2.56
CA THR A 337 -10.74 -5.28 -3.72
C THR A 337 -10.21 -3.85 -3.89
N PHE A 338 -11.11 -2.86 -3.88
CA PHE A 338 -10.71 -1.45 -3.97
C PHE A 338 -9.74 -1.07 -2.85
N LYS A 339 -10.03 -1.46 -1.61
CA LYS A 339 -9.17 -1.18 -0.44
C LYS A 339 -7.78 -1.80 -0.60
N LYS A 340 -7.70 -3.03 -1.10
CA LYS A 340 -6.44 -3.73 -1.37
C LYS A 340 -5.64 -3.00 -2.45
N LEU A 341 -6.23 -2.75 -3.62
CA LEU A 341 -5.55 -2.09 -4.74
C LEU A 341 -5.09 -0.67 -4.38
N SER A 342 -5.92 0.09 -3.67
CA SER A 342 -5.56 1.41 -3.13
C SER A 342 -4.39 1.32 -2.15
N GLY A 343 -4.41 0.35 -1.24
CA GLY A 343 -3.32 0.09 -0.30
C GLY A 343 -2.01 -0.31 -0.98
N ASP A 344 -2.07 -1.22 -1.95
CA ASP A 344 -0.92 -1.72 -2.69
C ASP A 344 -0.27 -0.60 -3.54
N SER A 345 -1.09 0.19 -4.25
CA SER A 345 -0.65 1.35 -5.03
C SER A 345 0.01 2.40 -4.14
N PHE A 346 -0.59 2.71 -2.98
CA PHE A 346 -0.02 3.62 -2.00
C PHE A 346 1.30 3.11 -1.39
N ALA A 347 1.37 1.82 -1.05
CA ALA A 347 2.58 1.21 -0.53
C ALA A 347 3.71 1.26 -1.55
N SER A 348 3.41 0.95 -2.82
CA SER A 348 4.36 1.07 -3.93
C SER A 348 4.83 2.51 -4.13
N LEU A 349 3.93 3.49 -4.03
CA LEU A 349 4.29 4.90 -4.07
C LEU A 349 5.28 5.23 -2.95
N CYS A 350 5.00 4.84 -1.70
CA CYS A 350 5.89 5.13 -0.57
C CYS A 350 7.26 4.47 -0.69
N GLU A 351 7.31 3.22 -1.16
CA GLU A 351 8.56 2.47 -1.32
C GLU A 351 9.49 3.12 -2.36
N ASN A 352 8.94 3.73 -3.42
CA ASN A 352 9.70 4.47 -4.43
C ASN A 352 10.47 5.69 -3.87
N PHE A 353 10.06 6.19 -2.70
CA PHE A 353 10.63 7.37 -2.06
C PHE A 353 11.19 7.08 -0.65
N LYS A 354 11.38 5.80 -0.33
CA LYS A 354 11.91 5.40 0.96
C LYS A 354 13.36 5.82 1.13
N ILE A 355 13.66 6.38 2.30
CA ILE A 355 15.01 6.79 2.67
C ILE A 355 15.74 5.56 3.20
N ASN A 356 16.95 5.33 2.71
CA ASN A 356 17.89 4.41 3.32
C ASN A 356 18.51 5.08 4.56
N THR A 357 18.12 4.59 5.74
CA THR A 357 18.61 5.07 7.04
C THR A 357 19.97 4.50 7.39
N LYS A 358 20.45 3.48 6.67
CA LYS A 358 21.75 2.87 6.94
C LYS A 358 22.90 3.71 6.41
N ARG A 359 23.95 3.84 7.22
CA ARG A 359 25.21 4.52 6.91
C ARG A 359 26.38 3.55 7.03
N THR A 360 27.23 3.54 6.02
CA THR A 360 28.45 2.70 6.03
C THR A 360 29.63 3.45 6.61
N LEU A 361 30.41 2.82 7.47
CA LEU A 361 31.69 3.31 7.96
C LEU A 361 32.83 2.43 7.46
N ASN A 362 33.81 3.04 6.80
CA ASN A 362 35.03 2.37 6.38
C ASN A 362 36.26 3.05 6.98
N VAL A 363 36.98 2.34 7.85
CA VAL A 363 38.22 2.84 8.48
C VAL A 363 39.41 2.04 7.96
N PHE A 364 40.40 2.75 7.43
CA PHE A 364 41.66 2.20 6.94
C PHE A 364 42.82 2.61 7.85
N THR A 365 43.93 1.87 7.79
CA THR A 365 45.16 2.20 8.50
C THR A 365 46.31 2.45 7.50
N GLU A 366 47.05 3.52 7.70
CA GLU A 366 48.30 3.81 6.97
C GLU A 366 49.47 3.80 7.96
N GLY A 367 50.45 2.91 7.78
CA GLY A 367 51.52 2.67 8.75
C GLY A 367 51.25 1.47 9.68
N THR A 368 52.01 1.37 10.76
CA THR A 368 51.99 0.23 11.71
C THR A 368 51.26 0.59 13.00
N GLY A 369 50.03 0.12 13.12
CA GLY A 369 49.10 0.34 14.24
C GLY A 369 47.74 -0.31 13.95
N LYS A 370 46.83 -0.27 14.92
CA LYS A 370 45.50 -0.89 14.86
C LYS A 370 44.40 0.09 15.25
N VAL A 371 43.20 -0.16 14.75
CA VAL A 371 41.96 0.49 15.21
C VAL A 371 41.12 -0.56 15.92
N ASN A 372 40.35 -0.18 16.93
CA ASN A 372 39.38 -1.07 17.58
C ASN A 372 38.34 -1.62 16.59
N ASP A 373 37.67 -2.70 16.97
CA ASP A 373 36.53 -3.19 16.20
C ASP A 373 35.41 -2.13 16.19
N TYR A 374 34.82 -1.94 15.01
CA TYR A 374 33.71 -1.04 14.75
C TYR A 374 32.69 -1.74 13.82
N GLY A 375 31.45 -1.26 13.79
CA GLY A 375 30.41 -1.76 12.90
C GLY A 375 30.61 -1.25 11.48
N TYR A 376 30.32 -2.08 10.48
CA TYR A 376 30.38 -1.64 9.08
C TYR A 376 29.15 -0.78 8.69
N GLU A 377 28.00 -1.06 9.28
CA GLU A 377 26.73 -0.36 9.08
C GLU A 377 26.18 0.17 10.40
N TYR A 378 25.61 1.37 10.35
CA TYR A 378 24.98 2.09 11.45
C TYR A 378 23.65 2.68 10.98
N GLU A 379 22.74 2.97 11.91
CA GLU A 379 21.58 3.83 11.62
C GLU A 379 22.02 5.29 11.60
N ASP A 380 21.30 6.13 10.84
CA ASP A 380 21.57 7.57 10.78
C ASP A 380 21.47 8.21 12.18
N GLY A 381 22.53 8.91 12.57
CA GLY A 381 22.66 9.57 13.87
C GLY A 381 23.29 8.70 14.97
N ASP A 382 23.60 7.43 14.71
CA ASP A 382 24.31 6.57 15.66
C ASP A 382 25.66 7.19 16.06
N GLU A 383 25.99 7.09 17.34
CA GLU A 383 27.29 7.51 17.85
C GLU A 383 28.34 6.41 17.64
N VAL A 384 29.46 6.77 17.01
CA VAL A 384 30.58 5.89 16.73
C VAL A 384 31.80 6.36 17.51
N THR A 385 32.49 5.43 18.19
CA THR A 385 33.79 5.69 18.84
C THR A 385 34.89 4.84 18.23
N LEU A 386 35.91 5.49 17.67
CA LEU A 386 37.11 4.89 17.11
C LEU A 386 38.31 5.11 18.03
N VAL A 387 39.15 4.09 18.18
CA VAL A 387 40.34 4.08 19.05
C VAL A 387 41.53 3.56 18.27
N ALA A 388 42.54 4.41 18.07
CA ALA A 388 43.80 4.07 17.40
C ALA A 388 44.86 3.65 18.42
N THR A 389 45.47 2.49 18.21
CA THR A 389 46.54 1.92 19.03
C THR A 389 47.79 1.71 18.17
N PRO A 390 48.85 2.51 18.34
CA PRO A 390 50.11 2.34 17.59
C PRO A 390 50.84 1.05 17.94
N ASP A 391 51.60 0.49 16.99
CA ASP A 391 52.56 -0.58 17.27
C ASP A 391 53.78 -0.06 18.05
N SER A 392 54.55 -0.95 18.68
CA SER A 392 55.63 -0.57 19.62
C SER A 392 56.75 0.30 19.04
N ASP A 393 56.93 0.34 17.72
CA ASP A 393 57.92 1.15 17.02
C ASP A 393 57.30 2.34 16.26
N SER A 394 56.03 2.64 16.55
CA SER A 394 55.19 3.56 15.78
C SER A 394 54.37 4.48 16.68
N ARG A 395 53.89 5.58 16.12
CA ARG A 395 53.01 6.54 16.81
C ARG A 395 51.82 6.94 15.95
N PHE A 396 50.68 7.22 16.59
CA PHE A 396 49.49 7.74 15.92
C PHE A 396 49.74 9.18 15.48
N VAL A 397 49.31 9.51 14.27
CA VAL A 397 49.46 10.83 13.66
C VAL A 397 48.12 11.57 13.62
N GLY A 398 47.02 10.87 13.34
CA GLY A 398 45.68 11.45 13.29
C GLY A 398 44.68 10.62 12.50
N TRP A 399 43.41 10.97 12.64
CA TRP A 399 42.28 10.52 11.83
C TRP A 399 42.08 11.47 10.65
N TYR A 400 42.03 10.92 9.45
CA TYR A 400 41.94 11.70 8.20
C TYR A 400 40.73 11.29 7.38
N ASP A 401 40.09 12.27 6.74
CA ASP A 401 39.19 12.06 5.60
C ASP A 401 39.91 12.57 4.34
N GLY A 402 40.38 11.64 3.51
CA GLY A 402 41.35 11.94 2.46
C GLY A 402 42.64 12.53 3.01
N GLU A 403 42.95 13.78 2.63
CA GLU A 403 44.11 14.54 3.13
C GLU A 403 43.77 15.45 4.31
N LYS A 404 42.48 15.63 4.66
CA LYS A 404 42.05 16.53 5.72
C LYS A 404 42.17 15.85 7.08
N LEU A 405 42.92 16.46 7.99
CA LEU A 405 42.98 16.04 9.40
C LEU A 405 41.65 16.38 10.09
N ILE A 406 40.99 15.36 10.65
CA ILE A 406 39.69 15.49 11.35
C ILE A 406 39.89 15.48 12.86
N SER A 407 40.81 14.65 13.37
CA SER A 407 41.16 14.60 14.79
C SER A 407 42.58 14.09 14.99
N ASN A 408 43.34 14.68 15.91
CA ASN A 408 44.64 14.18 16.35
C ASN A 408 44.55 13.36 17.66
N ASN A 409 43.35 13.21 18.23
CA ASN A 409 43.12 12.39 19.40
C ASN A 409 43.02 10.91 18.98
N PRO A 410 43.79 9.99 19.59
CA PRO A 410 43.68 8.56 19.29
C PRO A 410 42.28 7.99 19.57
N ILE A 411 41.48 8.65 20.42
CA ILE A 411 40.05 8.34 20.61
C ILE A 411 39.22 9.41 19.89
N TYR A 412 38.37 8.99 18.97
CA TYR A 412 37.51 9.88 18.19
C TYR A 412 36.06 9.40 18.20
N THR A 413 35.17 10.21 18.75
CA THR A 413 33.73 9.95 18.86
C THR A 413 32.94 10.95 18.02
N PHE A 414 31.99 10.46 17.22
CA PHE A 414 31.15 11.29 16.35
C PHE A 414 29.82 10.59 16.01
N ASN A 415 28.79 11.36 15.63
CA ASN A 415 27.53 10.82 15.10
C ASN A 415 27.62 10.65 13.57
N ILE A 416 27.20 9.50 13.05
CA ILE A 416 27.27 9.19 11.62
C ILE A 416 25.97 9.55 10.90
N HIS A 417 26.02 10.54 10.00
CA HIS A 417 24.85 10.98 9.19
C HIS A 417 25.00 10.70 7.69
N VAL A 418 26.19 10.30 7.25
CA VAL A 418 26.50 9.98 5.86
C VAL A 418 27.48 8.83 5.80
N ASN A 419 27.55 8.15 4.65
CA ASN A 419 28.57 7.14 4.42
C ASN A 419 29.96 7.77 4.61
N THR A 420 30.73 7.24 5.55
CA THR A 420 31.95 7.86 6.04
C THR A 420 33.16 6.97 5.76
N LYS A 421 34.26 7.57 5.31
CA LYS A 421 35.54 6.90 5.11
C LYS A 421 36.63 7.64 5.89
N LEU A 422 37.33 6.94 6.77
CA LEU A 422 38.42 7.51 7.58
C LEU A 422 39.71 6.71 7.43
N VAL A 423 40.84 7.38 7.62
CA VAL A 423 42.18 6.77 7.63
C VAL A 423 42.89 7.13 8.94
N ALA A 424 43.24 6.12 9.73
CA ALA A 424 44.16 6.25 10.86
C ALA A 424 45.59 6.22 10.34
N LYS A 425 46.33 7.32 10.45
CA LYS A 425 47.74 7.38 10.02
C LYS A 425 48.67 7.15 11.21
N PHE A 426 49.70 6.32 11.00
CA PHE A 426 50.74 5.97 11.96
C PHE A 426 52.13 6.19 11.33
N ARG A 427 53.12 6.58 12.14
CA ARG A 427 54.50 6.83 11.69
C ARG A 427 55.51 6.09 12.57
N LYS A 428 56.53 5.46 11.96
CA LYS A 428 57.65 4.83 12.68
C LYS A 428 58.54 5.84 13.41
N LEU A 429 59.00 5.46 14.59
CA LEU A 429 60.00 6.18 15.39
C LEU A 429 61.41 5.80 14.91
N ASN A 430 62.31 6.79 14.75
CA ASN A 430 63.73 6.57 14.47
C ASN A 430 64.58 7.06 15.65
N ASP A 431 65.73 6.42 15.93
CA ASP A 431 66.59 6.62 17.12
C ASP A 431 67.14 8.05 17.36
N ASN A 432 66.86 9.01 16.46
CA ASN A 432 67.35 10.39 16.53
C ASN A 432 66.23 11.45 16.57
N SER A 433 64.99 11.03 16.84
CA SER A 433 63.83 11.92 16.94
C SER A 433 63.26 11.95 18.35
N CYS A 434 62.94 13.15 18.84
CA CYS A 434 62.25 13.38 20.11
C CYS A 434 60.79 13.79 19.84
N LEU A 435 59.88 13.28 20.66
CA LEU A 435 58.46 13.62 20.68
C LEU A 435 58.21 14.84 21.57
N LEU A 436 57.56 15.87 21.03
CA LEU A 436 56.96 16.93 21.84
C LEU A 436 55.44 16.69 21.94
N VAL A 437 54.95 16.50 23.17
CA VAL A 437 53.52 16.52 23.48
C VAL A 437 53.21 17.79 24.25
N VAL A 438 52.27 18.59 23.75
CA VAL A 438 51.76 19.76 24.47
C VAL A 438 50.34 19.51 24.90
N HIS A 439 50.08 19.56 26.21
CA HIS A 439 48.74 19.56 26.78
C HIS A 439 48.35 20.98 27.17
N ILE A 440 47.09 21.33 26.99
CA ILE A 440 46.51 22.59 27.44
C ILE A 440 45.64 22.28 28.65
N ASN A 441 45.79 23.05 29.73
CA ASN A 441 45.00 22.97 30.94
C ASN A 441 44.46 24.37 31.28
N GLY A 442 43.14 24.55 31.14
CA GLY A 442 42.48 25.86 31.13
C GLY A 442 42.12 26.31 29.71
N TYR A 443 41.63 27.54 29.57
CA TYR A 443 41.11 28.07 28.30
C TYR A 443 42.13 29.00 27.62
N GLY A 444 42.78 28.49 26.59
CA GLY A 444 43.76 29.17 25.75
C GLY A 444 44.25 28.25 24.65
N ASP A 445 45.12 28.77 23.79
CA ASP A 445 45.72 28.04 22.67
C ASP A 445 47.25 28.07 22.74
N VAL A 446 47.91 27.15 22.04
CA VAL A 446 49.36 27.07 21.92
C VAL A 446 49.78 27.02 20.46
N VAL A 447 50.40 28.11 19.99
CA VAL A 447 51.00 28.21 18.66
C VAL A 447 52.44 27.71 18.69
N GLY A 448 52.85 26.93 17.69
CA GLY A 448 54.20 26.34 17.59
C GLY A 448 54.28 24.86 17.97
N ALA A 449 53.15 24.23 18.35
CA ALA A 449 53.04 22.79 18.63
C ALA A 449 52.56 21.96 17.42
N GLU A 450 52.44 22.58 16.24
CA GLU A 450 51.97 21.98 14.97
C GLU A 450 52.83 20.77 14.54
N GLN A 451 54.12 20.84 14.82
CA GLN A 451 55.08 19.76 14.60
C GLN A 451 55.38 19.06 15.93
N GLN A 452 55.26 17.73 15.96
CA GLN A 452 55.44 16.93 17.18
C GLN A 452 56.64 15.97 17.14
N ILE A 453 57.35 15.85 16.01
CA ILE A 453 58.66 15.15 15.95
C ILE A 453 59.71 16.20 15.64
N PHE A 454 60.77 16.17 16.41
CA PHE A 454 61.95 17.01 16.20
C PHE A 454 63.19 16.14 16.22
N SER A 455 64.25 16.58 15.56
CA SER A 455 65.56 15.94 15.72
C SER A 455 66.09 16.25 17.12
N HIS A 456 66.83 15.31 17.70
CA HIS A 456 67.52 15.56 18.96
C HIS A 456 68.38 16.85 18.87
N GLY A 457 68.11 17.81 19.75
CA GLY A 457 68.79 19.09 19.86
C GLY A 457 68.11 20.26 19.13
N ASP A 458 66.99 20.04 18.44
CA ASP A 458 66.24 21.11 17.78
C ASP A 458 65.71 22.13 18.80
N ASN A 459 65.74 23.41 18.43
CA ASN A 459 65.15 24.48 19.23
C ASN A 459 63.67 24.67 18.87
N ILE A 460 62.80 24.56 19.87
CA ILE A 460 61.35 24.71 19.76
C ILE A 460 60.92 26.03 20.39
N ILE A 461 59.97 26.72 19.76
CA ILE A 461 59.33 27.92 20.31
C ILE A 461 57.82 27.64 20.42
N LEU A 462 57.29 27.68 21.64
CA LEU A 462 55.86 27.61 21.93
C LEU A 462 55.34 28.98 22.36
N THR A 463 54.16 29.35 21.89
CA THR A 463 53.50 30.62 22.22
C THR A 463 52.11 30.35 22.78
N ALA A 464 51.87 30.76 24.03
CA ALA A 464 50.58 30.67 24.68
C ALA A 464 49.71 31.86 24.28
N GLN A 465 48.48 31.59 23.88
CA GLN A 465 47.46 32.59 23.56
C GLN A 465 46.26 32.38 24.49
N PRO A 466 46.14 33.15 25.57
CA PRO A 466 44.97 33.04 26.44
C PRO A 466 43.67 33.32 25.69
N ALA A 467 42.62 32.55 25.97
CA ALA A 467 41.28 32.86 25.49
C ALA A 467 40.73 34.13 26.17
N TYR A 468 39.67 34.71 25.62
CA TYR A 468 39.03 35.91 26.17
C TYR A 468 38.72 35.73 27.69
N ASN A 469 39.13 36.70 28.51
CA ASN A 469 39.02 36.70 29.99
C ASN A 469 39.80 35.61 30.75
N ASN A 470 40.79 34.97 30.13
CA ASN A 470 41.72 34.06 30.79
C ASN A 470 43.15 34.62 30.79
N GLU A 471 43.95 34.27 31.80
CA GLU A 471 45.36 34.62 31.94
C GLU A 471 46.23 33.38 31.76
N PHE A 472 47.42 33.54 31.18
CA PHE A 472 48.40 32.45 31.11
C PHE A 472 49.12 32.29 32.46
N LEU A 473 49.06 31.09 33.03
CA LEU A 473 49.67 30.75 34.33
C LEU A 473 51.06 30.11 34.20
N GLY A 474 51.49 29.74 32.99
CA GLY A 474 52.83 29.21 32.73
C GLY A 474 52.87 27.85 32.02
N TRP A 475 54.07 27.49 31.58
CA TRP A 475 54.44 26.21 30.99
C TRP A 475 54.99 25.28 32.06
N TYR A 476 54.58 24.02 32.06
CA TYR A 476 54.96 23.04 33.08
C TYR A 476 55.47 21.76 32.44
N VAL A 477 56.58 21.22 32.93
CA VAL A 477 57.09 19.88 32.57
C VAL A 477 57.10 19.04 33.84
N ASN A 478 56.49 17.85 33.81
CA ASN A 478 56.36 16.98 34.99
C ASN A 478 55.79 17.72 36.22
N ASN A 479 54.78 18.56 36.01
CA ASN A 479 54.16 19.46 37.00
C ASN A 479 55.07 20.55 37.60
N ILE A 480 56.31 20.73 37.12
CA ILE A 480 57.22 21.80 37.53
C ILE A 480 57.08 22.97 36.55
N LEU A 481 56.89 24.19 37.06
CA LEU A 481 56.84 25.41 36.25
C LEU A 481 58.21 25.64 35.60
N VAL A 482 58.26 25.63 34.27
CA VAL A 482 59.50 25.83 33.48
C VAL A 482 59.58 27.23 32.84
N SER A 483 58.46 27.92 32.69
CA SER A 483 58.40 29.32 32.23
C SER A 483 57.03 29.92 32.51
N ASP A 484 56.95 31.17 32.96
CA ASP A 484 55.71 31.96 33.08
C ASP A 484 55.51 32.94 31.91
N ASN A 485 56.48 33.00 30.98
CA ASN A 485 56.41 33.85 29.80
C ASN A 485 55.52 33.21 28.72
N HIS A 486 54.71 34.03 28.03
CA HIS A 486 53.84 33.58 26.94
C HIS A 486 54.63 32.89 25.82
N PHE A 487 55.91 33.23 25.65
CA PHE A 487 56.83 32.54 24.74
C PHE A 487 57.77 31.62 25.53
N TYR A 488 57.83 30.34 25.16
CA TYR A 488 58.76 29.37 25.73
C TYR A 488 59.63 28.74 24.66
N THR A 489 60.95 28.96 24.79
CA THR A 489 61.95 28.42 23.88
C THR A 489 62.83 27.41 24.62
N PHE A 490 62.99 26.21 24.06
CA PHE A 490 63.87 25.17 24.63
C PHE A 490 64.45 24.27 23.53
N SER A 491 65.58 23.62 23.82
CA SER A 491 66.13 22.56 22.96
C SER A 491 65.56 21.21 23.40
N ILE A 492 64.91 20.49 22.50
CA ILE A 492 64.39 19.15 22.81
C ILE A 492 65.52 18.13 22.69
N THR A 493 65.77 17.37 23.75
CA THR A 493 66.85 16.37 23.79
C THR A 493 66.36 14.97 24.12
N ASP A 494 65.16 14.88 24.71
CA ASP A 494 64.43 13.64 24.95
C ASP A 494 62.94 13.91 24.69
N ASP A 495 62.13 12.85 24.67
CA ASP A 495 60.68 12.96 24.62
C ASP A 495 60.17 13.85 25.76
N THR A 496 59.50 14.94 25.41
CA THR A 496 59.12 16.00 26.33
C THR A 496 57.62 16.22 26.30
N THR A 497 56.98 16.19 27.46
CA THR A 497 55.58 16.60 27.63
C THR A 497 55.52 17.94 28.37
N ILE A 498 54.90 18.93 27.75
CA ILE A 498 54.69 20.28 28.30
C ILE A 498 53.20 20.49 28.53
N VAL A 499 52.83 21.07 29.66
CA VAL A 499 51.48 21.53 29.95
C VAL A 499 51.46 23.06 29.97
N ALA A 500 50.71 23.68 29.05
CA ALA A 500 50.37 25.10 29.13
C ALA A 500 49.20 25.26 30.08
N LYS A 501 49.37 26.00 31.19
CA LYS A 501 48.27 26.29 32.12
C LYS A 501 47.75 27.70 31.90
N PHE A 502 46.44 27.84 31.85
CA PHE A 502 45.72 29.11 31.86
C PHE A 502 44.83 29.17 33.11
N THR A 503 44.43 30.36 33.54
CA THR A 503 43.34 30.48 34.53
C THR A 503 42.13 29.76 33.98
N SER A 504 41.38 29.08 34.84
CA SER A 504 40.05 28.59 34.50
C SER A 504 39.05 29.58 35.07
N ASN A 505 38.78 30.66 34.34
CA ASN A 505 37.50 31.34 34.54
C ASN A 505 36.50 30.55 33.70
N GLU A 506 35.84 29.60 34.37
CA GLU A 506 34.71 28.88 33.79
C GLU A 506 33.71 29.91 33.26
N ILE A 507 33.34 29.78 31.99
CA ILE A 507 32.10 30.43 31.55
C ILE A 507 31.01 29.68 32.28
N GLU A 508 30.41 30.32 33.28
CA GLU A 508 29.29 29.75 34.05
C GLU A 508 28.26 29.22 33.05
N LYS A 509 28.02 27.92 33.09
CA LYS A 509 26.88 27.32 32.39
C LYS A 509 25.65 27.58 33.24
N CYS A 510 24.57 27.95 32.57
CA CYS A 510 23.28 28.13 33.17
C CYS A 510 22.33 27.05 32.63
N LEU A 511 21.61 26.39 33.53
CA LEU A 511 20.59 25.42 33.19
C LEU A 511 19.29 26.15 32.83
N LEU A 512 18.80 25.92 31.60
CA LEU A 512 17.45 26.31 31.21
C LEU A 512 16.53 25.10 31.34
N VAL A 513 15.52 25.21 32.20
CA VAL A 513 14.45 24.22 32.33
C VAL A 513 13.15 24.84 31.84
N VAL A 514 12.43 24.14 30.97
CA VAL A 514 11.11 24.55 30.52
C VAL A 514 10.10 23.49 30.91
N ASN A 515 9.17 23.91 31.76
CA ASN A 515 8.12 23.06 32.30
C ASN A 515 6.77 23.42 31.69
N LYS A 516 5.87 22.45 31.74
CA LYS A 516 4.46 22.65 31.41
C LYS A 516 3.69 23.21 32.62
N LEU A 517 2.73 24.08 32.36
CA LEU A 517 1.80 24.64 33.34
C LEU A 517 0.36 24.66 32.78
N GLY A 518 -0.64 24.53 33.66
CA GLY A 518 -2.06 24.53 33.27
C GLY A 518 -2.60 23.14 32.89
N ASP A 519 -3.92 23.07 32.72
CA ASP A 519 -4.66 21.82 32.55
C ASP A 519 -4.78 21.38 31.07
N GLY A 520 -4.33 22.21 30.12
CA GLY A 520 -4.23 21.84 28.70
C GLY A 520 -3.01 20.96 28.41
N ASN A 521 -2.94 20.35 27.24
CA ASN A 521 -1.84 19.53 26.73
C ASN A 521 -1.04 20.22 25.61
N GLY A 522 0.19 19.77 25.39
CA GLY A 522 1.16 20.40 24.51
C GLY A 522 2.57 19.90 24.82
N GLU A 523 3.42 19.89 23.80
CA GLU A 523 4.79 19.42 23.91
C GLU A 523 5.70 20.52 24.44
N VAL A 524 6.06 20.43 25.72
CA VAL A 524 7.22 21.17 26.27
C VAL A 524 7.82 20.36 27.42
N LEU A 525 8.91 19.64 27.12
CA LEU A 525 9.87 19.15 28.11
C LEU A 525 11.25 19.42 27.55
N TYR A 526 11.94 20.41 28.12
CA TYR A 526 13.21 20.90 27.58
C TYR A 526 14.13 21.28 28.73
N GLU A 527 15.21 20.52 28.88
CA GLU A 527 16.30 20.83 29.78
C GLU A 527 17.59 20.91 28.97
N LYS A 528 18.28 22.04 29.02
CA LYS A 528 19.52 22.25 28.28
C LYS A 528 20.44 23.23 28.99
N GLU A 529 21.71 22.90 29.03
CA GLU A 529 22.76 23.81 29.50
C GLU A 529 23.12 24.82 28.41
N TYR A 530 23.21 26.08 28.82
CA TYR A 530 23.62 27.20 27.99
C TYR A 530 24.79 27.93 28.62
N TYR A 531 25.71 28.46 27.83
CA TYR A 531 26.73 29.37 28.37
C TYR A 531 26.09 30.71 28.77
N MET A 532 26.49 31.30 29.90
CA MET A 532 26.00 32.63 30.30
C MET A 532 26.19 33.65 29.16
N ARG A 533 25.19 34.50 28.95
CA ARG A 533 24.98 35.49 27.87
C ARG A 533 24.70 34.91 26.47
N SER A 534 24.50 33.60 26.34
CA SER A 534 24.02 33.00 25.10
C SER A 534 22.54 33.31 24.84
N VAL A 535 22.13 33.23 23.57
CA VAL A 535 20.74 33.40 23.16
C VAL A 535 20.07 32.03 23.19
N ALA A 536 18.95 31.92 23.89
CA ALA A 536 18.09 30.74 23.89
C ALA A 536 16.73 31.06 23.28
N THR A 537 16.16 30.09 22.56
CA THR A 537 14.81 30.17 22.00
C THR A 537 14.00 28.99 22.52
N ILE A 538 12.81 29.26 23.03
CA ILE A 538 11.85 28.26 23.50
C ILE A 538 10.59 28.31 22.64
N THR A 539 10.03 27.15 22.30
CA THR A 539 8.86 27.01 21.42
C THR A 539 7.80 26.12 22.09
N ALA A 540 6.54 26.54 21.98
CA ALA A 540 5.39 25.83 22.52
C ALA A 540 4.49 25.35 21.38
N ILE A 541 4.23 24.04 21.36
CA ILE A 541 3.31 23.39 20.43
C ILE A 541 2.11 22.91 21.23
N PRO A 542 0.94 23.57 21.13
CA PRO A 542 -0.28 23.08 21.77
C PRO A 542 -0.82 21.86 21.03
N ASP A 543 -1.30 20.86 21.78
CA ASP A 543 -1.98 19.69 21.22
C ASP A 543 -3.36 20.08 20.64
N GLU A 544 -3.95 19.19 19.86
CA GLU A 544 -5.21 19.39 19.12
C GLU A 544 -6.37 19.98 19.96
N TYR A 545 -6.42 19.62 21.25
CA TYR A 545 -7.47 20.03 22.20
C TYR A 545 -7.01 21.05 23.22
N SER A 546 -5.98 21.84 22.92
CA SER A 546 -5.43 22.81 23.86
C SER A 546 -5.01 24.10 23.16
N VAL A 547 -5.00 25.18 23.93
CA VAL A 547 -4.54 26.49 23.48
C VAL A 547 -3.33 26.90 24.29
N PHE A 548 -2.28 27.33 23.59
CA PHE A 548 -1.13 27.94 24.23
C PHE A 548 -1.53 29.34 24.70
N VAL A 549 -1.46 29.56 26.01
CA VAL A 549 -1.85 30.83 26.65
C VAL A 549 -0.67 31.79 26.70
N GLY A 550 0.54 31.29 26.93
CA GLY A 550 1.74 32.10 26.98
C GLY A 550 2.88 31.46 27.77
N TRP A 551 4.04 32.10 27.68
CA TRP A 551 5.23 31.81 28.48
C TRP A 551 5.18 32.58 29.79
N TYR A 552 5.52 31.90 30.87
CA TYR A 552 5.55 32.46 32.22
C TYR A 552 6.91 32.24 32.86
N LYS A 553 7.37 33.23 33.63
CA LYS A 553 8.53 33.13 34.52
C LYS A 553 8.16 33.78 35.83
N ASP A 554 8.44 33.12 36.95
CA ASP A 554 8.11 33.61 38.30
C ASP A 554 6.63 34.04 38.47
N ASN A 555 5.71 33.30 37.83
CA ASN A 555 4.27 33.57 37.72
C ASN A 555 3.88 34.85 36.96
N GLU A 556 4.80 35.54 36.29
CA GLU A 556 4.51 36.65 35.40
C GLU A 556 4.46 36.20 33.93
N LEU A 557 3.48 36.70 33.18
CA LEU A 557 3.36 36.46 31.73
C LEU A 557 4.42 37.30 31.00
N ILE A 558 5.30 36.64 30.25
CA ILE A 558 6.44 37.29 29.59
C ILE A 558 6.33 37.31 28.06
N SER A 559 5.54 36.40 27.47
CA SER A 559 5.27 36.38 26.03
C SER A 559 4.02 35.56 25.72
N THR A 560 3.21 36.01 24.75
CA THR A 560 2.09 35.24 24.18
C THR A 560 2.43 34.60 22.84
N ASN A 561 3.62 34.88 22.29
CA ASN A 561 4.10 34.24 21.07
C ASN A 561 4.52 32.81 21.36
N LYS A 562 4.14 31.87 20.48
CA LYS A 562 4.51 30.45 20.61
C LYS A 562 6.02 30.23 20.63
N GLU A 563 6.79 31.11 20.01
CA GLU A 563 8.25 31.15 20.06
C GLU A 563 8.73 32.39 20.84
N TYR A 564 9.69 32.21 21.74
CA TYR A 564 10.25 33.28 22.56
C TYR A 564 11.78 33.16 22.68
N THR A 565 12.48 34.24 22.36
CA THR A 565 13.96 34.31 22.35
C THR A 565 14.47 35.31 23.39
N PHE A 566 15.49 34.92 24.16
CA PHE A 566 16.06 35.75 25.23
C PHE A 566 17.53 35.39 25.52
N ILE A 567 18.21 36.26 26.27
CA ILE A 567 19.60 36.05 26.69
C ILE A 567 19.63 35.35 28.05
N ILE A 568 20.36 34.24 28.16
CA ILE A 568 20.53 33.46 29.39
C ILE A 568 21.57 34.13 30.28
N ASN A 569 21.19 34.63 31.45
CA ASN A 569 22.12 35.32 32.37
C ASN A 569 22.29 34.62 33.72
N SER A 570 21.54 33.55 33.98
CA SER A 570 21.57 32.70 35.17
C SER A 570 20.66 31.48 34.92
N ASP A 571 20.76 30.44 35.76
CA ASP A 571 19.79 29.33 35.77
C ASP A 571 18.37 29.87 35.78
N SER A 572 17.52 29.35 34.90
CA SER A 572 16.17 29.89 34.73
C SER A 572 15.17 28.78 34.43
N ILE A 573 14.00 28.89 35.05
CA ILE A 573 12.86 28.00 34.80
C ILE A 573 11.76 28.81 34.12
N TYR A 574 11.30 28.33 32.98
CA TYR A 574 10.18 28.89 32.23
C TYR A 574 9.01 27.91 32.23
N PHE A 575 7.79 28.44 32.16
CA PHE A 575 6.57 27.65 32.12
C PHE A 575 5.79 27.96 30.85
N ALA A 576 5.53 26.95 30.03
CA ALA A 576 4.54 27.04 28.97
C ALA A 576 3.15 26.78 29.56
N LYS A 577 2.27 27.79 29.56
CA LYS A 577 0.91 27.60 30.03
C LYS A 577 0.00 27.17 28.89
N PHE A 578 -0.66 26.03 29.07
CA PHE A 578 -1.71 25.54 28.17
C PHE A 578 -3.05 25.49 28.91
N GLU A 579 -4.11 25.88 28.24
CA GLU A 579 -5.48 25.70 28.72
C GLU A 579 -6.26 24.79 27.76
N PRO A 580 -7.20 23.97 28.25
CA PRO A 580 -8.04 23.15 27.39
C PRO A 580 -8.81 24.04 26.40
N LYS A 581 -8.87 23.61 25.14
CA LYS A 581 -9.75 24.21 24.14
C LYS A 581 -11.19 23.88 24.57
N LEU A 582 -12.03 24.87 24.86
CA LEU A 582 -13.44 24.61 25.18
C LEU A 582 -14.11 23.94 23.97
N ILE A 583 -14.53 22.69 24.14
CA ILE A 583 -15.39 21.97 23.19
C ILE A 583 -16.81 22.11 23.72
N GLU A 584 -17.72 22.63 22.89
CA GLU A 584 -19.15 22.61 23.19
C GLU A 584 -19.65 21.18 23.02
N GLU A 585 -20.05 20.54 24.13
CA GLU A 585 -20.63 19.20 24.15
C GLU A 585 -22.15 19.26 24.27
N TYR A 586 -22.83 18.41 23.52
CA TYR A 586 -24.29 18.25 23.51
C TYR A 586 -24.68 16.82 23.83
N THR A 587 -25.91 16.64 24.31
CA THR A 587 -26.48 15.36 24.74
C THR A 587 -27.73 15.05 23.94
N ILE A 588 -27.94 13.77 23.67
CA ILE A 588 -29.19 13.26 23.11
C ILE A 588 -29.88 12.43 24.18
N SER A 589 -31.06 12.88 24.58
CA SER A 589 -31.95 12.06 25.41
C SER A 589 -32.98 11.37 24.52
N THR A 590 -33.43 10.17 24.90
CA THR A 590 -34.39 9.42 24.08
C THR A 590 -35.55 8.84 24.86
N SER A 591 -36.65 8.58 24.16
CA SER A 591 -37.80 7.84 24.65
C SER A 591 -38.39 6.96 23.55
N ILE A 592 -39.17 5.95 23.94
CA ILE A 592 -39.78 4.97 23.03
C ILE A 592 -41.29 5.00 23.27
N LEU A 593 -42.07 5.08 22.19
CA LEU A 593 -43.53 5.18 22.25
C LEU A 593 -44.20 4.14 21.32
N PRO A 594 -45.03 3.21 21.81
CA PRO A 594 -45.28 2.91 23.23
C PRO A 594 -44.02 2.38 23.92
N GLU A 595 -43.91 2.58 25.24
CA GLU A 595 -42.74 2.13 26.01
C GLU A 595 -42.49 0.63 25.80
N ASN A 596 -41.21 0.24 25.73
CA ASN A 596 -40.75 -1.14 25.54
C ASN A 596 -41.10 -1.81 24.19
N CYS A 597 -41.53 -1.07 23.17
CA CYS A 597 -41.91 -1.62 21.86
C CYS A 597 -40.76 -1.69 20.83
N GLY A 598 -39.54 -1.38 21.26
CA GLY A 598 -38.35 -1.39 20.42
C GLY A 598 -37.12 -0.95 21.20
N SER A 599 -36.04 -0.64 20.47
CA SER A 599 -34.81 -0.07 20.99
C SER A 599 -34.25 0.97 20.03
N ILE A 600 -33.52 1.96 20.56
CA ILE A 600 -32.79 2.97 19.78
C ILE A 600 -31.29 2.68 19.91
N ASN A 601 -30.59 2.55 18.78
CA ASN A 601 -29.13 2.41 18.70
C ASN A 601 -28.52 3.69 18.11
N GLY A 602 -27.24 3.92 18.40
CA GLY A 602 -26.48 5.06 17.87
C GLY A 602 -26.33 6.26 18.81
N ILE A 603 -26.71 6.11 20.08
CA ILE A 603 -26.61 7.15 21.12
C ILE A 603 -25.28 7.01 21.87
N LYS A 604 -24.58 8.13 22.07
CA LYS A 604 -23.41 8.28 22.95
C LYS A 604 -23.78 9.15 24.17
N ASP A 605 -22.95 9.12 25.20
CA ASP A 605 -23.15 9.92 26.42
C ASP A 605 -23.11 11.43 26.12
N THR A 606 -22.14 11.88 25.31
CA THR A 606 -22.02 13.25 24.82
C THR A 606 -21.54 13.26 23.36
N TYR A 607 -21.78 14.37 22.68
CA TYR A 607 -21.37 14.63 21.30
C TYR A 607 -20.71 15.99 21.19
N SER A 608 -19.71 16.11 20.33
CA SER A 608 -19.15 17.42 19.98
C SER A 608 -20.13 18.19 19.09
N LYS A 609 -20.14 19.52 19.18
CA LYS A 609 -20.86 20.38 18.23
C LYS A 609 -20.54 20.02 16.78
N ASN A 610 -21.57 19.88 15.98
CA ASN A 610 -21.54 19.47 14.56
C ASN A 610 -21.02 18.04 14.34
N GLU A 611 -21.05 17.17 15.36
CA GLU A 611 -20.81 15.75 15.18
C GLU A 611 -22.01 15.09 14.47
N LEU A 612 -21.74 14.20 13.51
CA LEU A 612 -22.78 13.45 12.82
C LEU A 612 -23.32 12.34 13.74
N VAL A 613 -24.61 12.41 14.02
CA VAL A 613 -25.36 11.41 14.78
C VAL A 613 -26.09 10.51 13.81
N VAL A 614 -26.04 9.19 14.01
CA VAL A 614 -26.81 8.21 13.24
C VAL A 614 -27.65 7.38 14.20
N LEU A 615 -28.97 7.49 14.12
CA LEU A 615 -29.93 6.76 14.94
C LEU A 615 -30.53 5.60 14.17
N THR A 616 -30.73 4.47 14.84
CA THR A 616 -31.43 3.30 14.29
C THR A 616 -32.45 2.77 15.28
N ALA A 617 -33.70 2.62 14.86
CA ALA A 617 -34.76 2.03 15.64
C ALA A 617 -34.88 0.54 15.28
N LYS A 618 -34.93 -0.31 16.29
CA LYS A 618 -35.17 -1.75 16.12
C LYS A 618 -36.44 -2.13 16.87
N PRO A 619 -37.54 -2.47 16.17
CA PRO A 619 -38.76 -2.93 16.83
C PRO A 619 -38.54 -4.29 17.51
N ILE A 620 -39.34 -4.58 18.55
CA ILE A 620 -39.51 -5.94 19.05
C ILE A 620 -40.63 -6.66 18.29
N ASP A 621 -40.72 -7.98 18.43
CA ASP A 621 -41.76 -8.79 17.81
C ASP A 621 -43.16 -8.26 18.15
N GLY A 622 -44.02 -8.12 17.13
CA GLY A 622 -45.36 -7.56 17.28
C GLY A 622 -45.43 -6.03 17.18
N TYR A 623 -44.33 -5.36 16.80
CA TYR A 623 -44.30 -3.93 16.53
C TYR A 623 -43.48 -3.62 15.26
N VAL A 624 -43.77 -2.49 14.62
CA VAL A 624 -42.96 -1.93 13.52
C VAL A 624 -42.55 -0.50 13.85
N PHE A 625 -41.38 -0.08 13.37
CA PHE A 625 -40.96 1.31 13.50
C PHE A 625 -41.80 2.20 12.58
N LYS A 626 -42.33 3.29 13.13
CA LYS A 626 -43.18 4.23 12.43
C LYS A 626 -42.44 5.52 12.05
N GLU A 627 -41.87 6.20 13.03
CA GLU A 627 -41.23 7.52 12.85
C GLU A 627 -40.36 7.91 14.06
N TRP A 628 -39.44 8.84 13.85
CA TRP A 628 -38.78 9.62 14.90
C TRP A 628 -39.52 10.93 15.11
N LEU A 629 -39.67 11.35 16.37
CA LEU A 629 -40.07 12.71 16.72
C LEU A 629 -38.87 13.46 17.29
N ILE A 630 -38.42 14.49 16.59
CA ILE A 630 -37.25 15.29 16.95
C ILE A 630 -37.65 16.76 16.86
N MET A 631 -37.54 17.51 17.96
CA MET A 631 -37.90 18.95 18.00
C MET A 631 -39.30 19.27 17.44
N ASN A 632 -40.27 18.36 17.63
CA ASN A 632 -41.65 18.38 17.09
C ASN A 632 -41.79 18.14 15.57
N GLU A 633 -40.75 17.67 14.89
CA GLU A 633 -40.81 17.19 13.51
C GLU A 633 -40.88 15.66 13.46
N SER A 634 -41.65 15.14 12.49
CA SER A 634 -41.78 13.71 12.22
C SER A 634 -40.85 13.29 11.09
N ILE A 635 -40.05 12.26 11.32
CA ILE A 635 -39.08 11.70 10.37
C ILE A 635 -39.33 10.19 10.22
N SER A 636 -39.67 9.72 9.02
CA SER A 636 -39.96 8.29 8.78
C SER A 636 -38.74 7.43 8.40
N SER A 637 -37.57 8.04 8.17
CA SER A 637 -36.35 7.32 7.78
C SER A 637 -35.75 6.54 8.95
N ASN A 638 -35.38 5.28 8.73
CA ASN A 638 -34.66 4.46 9.69
C ASN A 638 -33.62 3.58 8.95
N PRO A 639 -32.31 3.82 9.10
CA PRO A 639 -31.67 4.79 10.01
C PRO A 639 -31.92 6.27 9.65
N TYR A 640 -31.68 7.16 10.60
CA TYR A 640 -31.74 8.63 10.44
C TYR A 640 -30.43 9.28 10.88
N SER A 641 -29.92 10.27 10.14
CA SER A 641 -28.68 10.96 10.48
C SER A 641 -28.80 12.48 10.41
N PHE A 642 -28.18 13.18 11.37
CA PHE A 642 -28.17 14.64 11.46
C PHE A 642 -26.94 15.13 12.24
N TYR A 643 -26.57 16.41 12.07
CA TYR A 643 -25.52 17.05 12.86
C TYR A 643 -26.11 17.65 14.13
N ILE A 644 -25.48 17.40 15.29
CA ILE A 644 -25.95 17.92 16.58
C ILE A 644 -25.40 19.32 16.86
N GLU A 645 -26.30 20.27 17.06
CA GLU A 645 -25.96 21.68 17.34
C GLU A 645 -26.45 22.16 18.71
N GLU A 646 -27.28 21.37 19.39
CA GLU A 646 -27.78 21.62 20.74
C GLU A 646 -28.23 20.31 21.42
N ASN A 647 -28.56 20.38 22.71
CA ASN A 647 -29.16 19.24 23.42
C ASN A 647 -30.56 18.96 22.86
N ILE A 648 -30.83 17.72 22.44
CA ILE A 648 -32.12 17.35 21.86
C ILE A 648 -32.73 16.11 22.52
N HIS A 649 -34.06 16.00 22.41
CA HIS A 649 -34.80 14.81 22.79
C HIS A 649 -35.39 14.12 21.55
N VAL A 650 -35.15 12.82 21.41
CA VAL A 650 -35.63 12.01 20.26
C VAL A 650 -36.57 10.92 20.74
N VAL A 651 -37.77 10.85 20.16
CA VAL A 651 -38.73 9.79 20.44
C VAL A 651 -38.76 8.81 19.27
N ALA A 652 -38.54 7.51 19.49
CA ALA A 652 -38.85 6.49 18.49
C ALA A 652 -40.29 6.02 18.68
N VAL A 653 -41.10 6.21 17.65
CA VAL A 653 -42.51 5.79 17.63
C VAL A 653 -42.61 4.45 16.90
N PHE A 654 -43.29 3.49 17.54
CA PHE A 654 -43.61 2.18 17.04
C PHE A 654 -45.13 2.00 17.01
N GLU A 655 -45.63 1.09 16.18
CA GLU A 655 -47.04 0.70 16.16
C GLU A 655 -47.19 -0.82 16.20
N GLU A 656 -48.28 -1.30 16.82
CA GLU A 656 -48.57 -2.73 16.92
C GLU A 656 -48.67 -3.34 15.52
N ASP A 657 -47.83 -4.33 15.27
CA ASP A 657 -47.91 -5.19 14.12
C ASP A 657 -49.09 -6.14 14.34
N ILE A 658 -50.27 -5.74 13.86
CA ILE A 658 -51.49 -6.56 13.90
C ILE A 658 -51.37 -7.69 12.86
N LEU A 659 -50.41 -8.59 13.07
CA LEU A 659 -50.24 -9.83 12.33
C LEU A 659 -50.32 -11.02 13.30
N ASN A 660 -51.34 -11.86 13.08
CA ASN A 660 -51.54 -13.11 13.81
C ASN A 660 -50.37 -14.07 13.56
N ASN A 661 -49.41 -14.15 14.48
CA ASN A 661 -48.28 -15.07 14.39
C ASN A 661 -48.70 -16.50 14.82
N TYR A 662 -48.59 -17.47 13.90
CA TYR A 662 -48.68 -18.91 14.20
C TYR A 662 -47.29 -19.54 14.19
N THR A 663 -47.04 -20.51 15.07
CA THR A 663 -45.80 -21.31 15.08
C THR A 663 -46.02 -22.64 14.34
N LEU A 664 -45.20 -22.94 13.32
CA LEU A 664 -45.24 -24.23 12.61
C LEU A 664 -44.13 -25.16 13.11
N THR A 665 -44.45 -26.44 13.36
CA THR A 665 -43.47 -27.51 13.67
C THR A 665 -43.53 -28.59 12.59
N TYR A 666 -42.39 -29.04 12.06
CA TYR A 666 -42.31 -30.02 10.97
C TYR A 666 -41.92 -31.41 11.51
N ASN A 667 -42.56 -32.47 10.98
CA ASN A 667 -42.08 -33.85 11.09
C ASN A 667 -41.88 -34.43 9.68
N LEU A 668 -40.65 -34.85 9.38
CA LEU A 668 -40.29 -35.50 8.12
C LEU A 668 -40.58 -37.00 8.22
N ASN A 669 -41.61 -37.46 7.53
CA ASN A 669 -41.70 -38.87 7.12
C ASN A 669 -41.66 -38.95 5.59
N ASN A 670 -40.62 -39.62 5.10
CA ASN A 670 -40.45 -39.99 3.70
C ASN A 670 -41.61 -40.90 3.28
N GLU A 671 -42.45 -40.42 2.37
CA GLU A 671 -42.94 -41.12 1.18
C GLU A 671 -44.16 -40.35 0.60
N ASN A 672 -44.02 -39.92 -0.66
CA ASN A 672 -44.92 -39.08 -1.47
C ASN A 672 -44.75 -37.55 -1.30
N TYR A 673 -44.45 -36.90 -2.44
CA TYR A 673 -44.32 -35.45 -2.60
C TYR A 673 -45.68 -34.75 -2.40
N GLY A 674 -46.02 -34.48 -1.14
CA GLY A 674 -47.10 -33.60 -0.73
C GLY A 674 -46.91 -33.23 0.74
N LEU A 675 -46.59 -31.95 1.03
CA LEU A 675 -46.60 -31.42 2.38
C LEU A 675 -48.06 -31.31 2.84
N LYS A 676 -48.45 -32.10 3.85
CA LYS A 676 -49.75 -31.96 4.53
C LYS A 676 -49.51 -31.26 5.87
N ALA A 677 -50.07 -30.07 6.03
CA ALA A 677 -50.12 -29.36 7.31
C ALA A 677 -51.52 -29.51 7.89
N ASP A 678 -51.66 -30.15 9.05
CA ASP A 678 -52.92 -30.18 9.80
C ASP A 678 -52.96 -28.96 10.74
N ILE A 679 -53.99 -28.12 10.60
CA ILE A 679 -54.25 -26.99 11.50
C ILE A 679 -55.35 -27.42 12.47
N SER A 680 -55.02 -27.62 13.75
CA SER A 680 -56.04 -27.75 14.80
C SER A 680 -56.43 -26.36 15.31
N GLN A 681 -57.62 -25.88 14.96
CA GLN A 681 -58.18 -24.62 15.44
C GLN A 681 -58.46 -24.65 16.95
N SER A 682 -58.15 -23.56 17.65
CA SER A 682 -58.88 -23.15 18.85
C SER A 682 -59.50 -21.76 18.64
N HIS A 683 -60.77 -21.79 18.23
CA HIS A 683 -61.83 -20.77 18.36
C HIS A 683 -61.54 -19.31 17.93
N LEU A 684 -62.23 -18.87 16.88
CA LEU A 684 -62.61 -17.47 16.68
C LEU A 684 -64.13 -17.39 16.39
N ASP A 685 -64.84 -16.60 17.18
CA ASP A 685 -66.21 -16.15 16.90
C ASP A 685 -66.16 -15.12 15.75
N ILE A 686 -66.75 -15.44 14.59
CA ILE A 686 -66.90 -14.51 13.47
C ILE A 686 -68.32 -13.93 13.52
N LYS A 687 -68.44 -12.60 13.55
CA LYS A 687 -69.72 -11.91 13.35
C LYS A 687 -70.14 -11.99 11.87
N GLU A 688 -71.43 -12.23 11.67
CA GLU A 688 -72.10 -12.41 10.39
C GLU A 688 -71.89 -11.22 9.42
N ASN A 689 -71.53 -11.52 8.16
CA ASN A 689 -71.41 -10.65 6.97
C ASN A 689 -70.06 -10.02 6.56
N GLU A 690 -68.92 -10.55 7.00
CA GLU A 690 -67.63 -10.28 6.32
C GLU A 690 -67.08 -11.56 5.66
N LEU A 691 -66.66 -11.45 4.40
CA LEU A 691 -65.97 -12.53 3.68
C LEU A 691 -64.62 -12.78 4.37
N PRO A 692 -64.26 -14.02 4.73
CA PRO A 692 -62.97 -14.29 5.35
C PRO A 692 -61.84 -13.95 4.37
N ILE A 693 -60.98 -13.01 4.76
CA ILE A 693 -59.68 -12.80 4.10
C ILE A 693 -58.75 -13.85 4.66
N PHE A 694 -58.34 -14.80 3.83
CA PHE A 694 -57.37 -15.80 4.27
C PHE A 694 -55.97 -15.23 4.15
N THR A 695 -55.19 -15.24 5.23
CA THR A 695 -53.80 -14.78 5.23
C THR A 695 -52.94 -15.65 4.30
N VAL A 696 -52.14 -15.00 3.46
CA VAL A 696 -51.16 -15.65 2.56
C VAL A 696 -49.87 -15.89 3.35
N PRO A 697 -49.44 -17.15 3.55
CA PRO A 697 -48.19 -17.41 4.26
C PRO A 697 -47.00 -17.09 3.34
N THR A 698 -46.06 -16.27 3.82
CA THR A 698 -44.84 -15.91 3.10
C THR A 698 -43.74 -16.94 3.34
N SER A 699 -43.03 -17.30 2.27
CA SER A 699 -41.90 -18.23 2.28
C SER A 699 -40.92 -17.80 1.20
N ASP A 700 -39.62 -17.81 1.51
CA ASP A 700 -38.55 -17.42 0.57
C ASP A 700 -38.38 -18.39 -0.62
N TYR A 701 -39.11 -19.52 -0.64
CA TYR A 701 -38.87 -20.63 -1.59
C TYR A 701 -40.15 -21.21 -2.22
N LEU A 702 -41.35 -20.78 -1.82
CA LEU A 702 -42.61 -21.38 -2.24
C LEU A 702 -43.62 -20.29 -2.60
N VAL A 703 -44.29 -20.43 -3.75
CA VAL A 703 -45.37 -19.52 -4.16
C VAL A 703 -46.71 -20.10 -3.78
N PHE A 704 -47.42 -19.36 -2.94
CA PHE A 704 -48.77 -19.68 -2.53
C PHE A 704 -49.72 -19.59 -3.73
N LYS A 705 -50.53 -20.63 -3.95
CA LYS A 705 -51.49 -20.69 -5.08
C LYS A 705 -52.94 -20.61 -4.68
N GLY A 706 -53.22 -20.39 -3.41
CA GLY A 706 -54.55 -20.27 -2.88
C GLY A 706 -54.95 -21.44 -1.99
N TRP A 707 -56.11 -21.26 -1.35
CA TRP A 707 -56.75 -22.24 -0.49
C TRP A 707 -57.59 -23.20 -1.31
N TYR A 708 -57.65 -24.46 -0.88
CA TYR A 708 -58.37 -25.55 -1.54
C TYR A 708 -59.24 -26.32 -0.54
N LEU A 709 -60.36 -26.85 -1.02
CA LEU A 709 -61.19 -27.82 -0.31
C LEU A 709 -60.64 -29.24 -0.49
N GLU A 710 -60.94 -30.11 0.47
CA GLU A 710 -60.72 -31.56 0.35
C GLU A 710 -61.38 -32.07 -0.96
N GLY A 711 -60.56 -32.55 -1.90
CA GLY A 711 -60.97 -32.89 -3.27
C GLY A 711 -60.38 -32.01 -4.38
N GLY A 712 -59.59 -30.97 -4.05
CA GLY A 712 -58.78 -30.21 -5.01
C GLY A 712 -59.45 -29.02 -5.68
N ILE A 713 -60.58 -28.54 -5.13
CA ILE A 713 -61.29 -27.37 -5.62
C ILE A 713 -60.65 -26.10 -5.02
N GLN A 714 -60.17 -25.20 -5.87
CA GLN A 714 -59.58 -23.92 -5.46
C GLN A 714 -60.66 -22.94 -4.99
N ILE A 715 -60.44 -22.27 -3.87
CA ILE A 715 -61.41 -21.33 -3.27
C ILE A 715 -60.83 -19.93 -3.07
N SER A 716 -59.50 -19.75 -3.17
CA SER A 716 -58.86 -18.43 -3.23
C SER A 716 -57.83 -18.31 -4.37
N ASP A 717 -57.52 -17.08 -4.76
CA ASP A 717 -56.36 -16.78 -5.60
C ASP A 717 -55.03 -16.81 -4.81
N GLU A 718 -53.93 -16.54 -5.50
CA GLU A 718 -52.54 -16.50 -4.96
C GLU A 718 -52.32 -15.37 -3.95
N LYS A 719 -53.24 -14.41 -3.87
CA LYS A 719 -53.24 -13.30 -2.91
C LYS A 719 -54.20 -13.55 -1.74
N GLY A 720 -54.81 -14.74 -1.66
CA GLY A 720 -55.74 -15.12 -0.59
C GLY A 720 -57.17 -14.60 -0.80
N ASN A 721 -57.48 -13.96 -1.93
CA ASN A 721 -58.84 -13.46 -2.20
C ASN A 721 -59.77 -14.61 -2.56
N VAL A 722 -60.95 -14.65 -1.94
CA VAL A 722 -61.94 -15.69 -2.21
C VAL A 722 -62.49 -15.57 -3.63
N ILE A 723 -62.35 -16.63 -4.43
CA ILE A 723 -62.84 -16.70 -5.81
C ILE A 723 -64.07 -17.61 -5.98
N HIS A 724 -64.41 -18.40 -4.96
CA HIS A 724 -65.60 -19.24 -4.91
C HIS A 724 -66.25 -19.25 -3.51
N ASN A 725 -67.59 -19.22 -3.43
CA ASN A 725 -68.32 -19.29 -2.16
C ASN A 725 -68.12 -20.66 -1.48
N VAL A 726 -67.69 -20.64 -0.22
CA VAL A 726 -67.38 -21.84 0.56
C VAL A 726 -68.50 -22.09 1.59
N PRO A 727 -69.13 -23.30 1.63
CA PRO A 727 -70.04 -23.65 2.71
C PRO A 727 -69.30 -23.78 4.04
N ASN A 728 -69.94 -23.38 5.15
CA ASN A 728 -69.40 -23.60 6.48
C ASN A 728 -69.20 -25.11 6.73
N TYR A 729 -68.06 -25.47 7.36
CA TYR A 729 -67.67 -26.82 7.82
C TYR A 729 -67.08 -27.79 6.79
N THR A 730 -66.09 -27.37 6.02
CA THR A 730 -65.25 -28.29 5.22
C THR A 730 -63.76 -28.05 5.49
N ASP A 731 -63.01 -29.14 5.64
CA ASP A 731 -61.55 -29.11 5.82
C ASP A 731 -60.88 -28.46 4.60
N GLN A 732 -60.01 -27.49 4.87
CA GLN A 732 -59.32 -26.68 3.87
C GLN A 732 -57.82 -26.87 4.00
N TYR A 733 -57.10 -26.78 2.88
CA TYR A 733 -55.65 -26.81 2.86
C TYR A 733 -55.09 -25.74 1.92
N GLY A 734 -53.99 -25.11 2.31
CA GLY A 734 -53.22 -24.22 1.44
C GLY A 734 -52.43 -25.04 0.43
N LYS A 735 -52.37 -24.59 -0.82
CA LYS A 735 -51.49 -25.20 -1.84
C LYS A 735 -50.39 -24.24 -2.22
N TRP A 736 -49.16 -24.70 -2.13
CA TRP A 736 -47.99 -24.02 -2.62
C TRP A 736 -47.45 -24.79 -3.82
N ILE A 737 -46.97 -24.08 -4.83
CA ILE A 737 -46.05 -24.66 -5.81
C ILE A 737 -44.72 -23.94 -5.67
N ALA A 738 -43.64 -24.72 -5.70
CA ALA A 738 -42.34 -24.16 -6.00
C ALA A 738 -42.45 -23.44 -7.36
N GLU A 739 -42.00 -22.19 -7.43
CA GLU A 739 -41.76 -21.55 -8.71
C GLU A 739 -40.72 -22.39 -9.44
N SER A 740 -41.19 -23.23 -10.36
CA SER A 740 -40.44 -24.25 -11.11
C SER A 740 -39.74 -25.34 -10.27
N CYS A 741 -40.29 -26.55 -10.37
CA CYS A 741 -39.64 -27.80 -9.95
C CYS A 741 -38.46 -28.22 -10.88
N GLU A 742 -37.65 -27.30 -11.39
CA GLU A 742 -36.45 -27.62 -12.18
C GLU A 742 -35.20 -27.04 -11.52
N LEU A 743 -34.96 -27.40 -10.26
CA LEU A 743 -33.87 -26.80 -9.49
C LEU A 743 -33.25 -27.67 -8.39
N ILE A 744 -33.56 -28.97 -8.39
CA ILE A 744 -32.83 -29.98 -7.60
C ILE A 744 -32.27 -31.10 -8.51
N ALA A 745 -32.47 -31.02 -9.82
CA ALA A 745 -31.80 -31.85 -10.82
C ALA A 745 -31.85 -31.18 -12.20
N LYS A 746 -31.10 -30.07 -12.37
CA LYS A 746 -30.62 -29.47 -13.64
C LYS A 746 -30.25 -27.99 -13.45
N TRP A 747 -29.41 -27.65 -12.47
CA TRP A 747 -28.64 -26.40 -12.55
C TRP A 747 -27.21 -26.73 -12.92
N GLU A 748 -27.11 -27.10 -14.18
CA GLU A 748 -25.88 -27.01 -14.94
C GLU A 748 -26.15 -25.94 -16.01
N TYR A 749 -25.24 -24.95 -16.07
CA TYR A 749 -25.05 -23.95 -17.13
C TYR A 749 -25.91 -22.67 -17.12
N ASN A 750 -25.46 -21.63 -16.38
CA ASN A 750 -24.61 -20.59 -16.99
C ASN A 750 -24.11 -19.52 -15.98
N ASN A 751 -22.83 -19.22 -15.80
CA ASN A 751 -21.53 -19.93 -15.93
C ASN A 751 -20.47 -18.82 -15.78
N ASP A 752 -19.59 -18.84 -14.79
CA ASP A 752 -18.44 -19.73 -14.94
C ASP A 752 -17.85 -20.20 -13.59
N TYR A 753 -18.27 -19.60 -12.47
CA TYR A 753 -17.62 -19.78 -11.16
C TYR A 753 -18.41 -20.67 -10.18
N VAL A 754 -17.70 -21.58 -9.54
CA VAL A 754 -18.14 -22.45 -8.45
C VAL A 754 -17.58 -21.89 -7.14
N TYR A 755 -18.46 -21.41 -6.28
CA TYR A 755 -18.07 -20.87 -4.97
C TYR A 755 -17.72 -21.99 -4.00
N VAL A 756 -16.50 -21.97 -3.48
CA VAL A 756 -15.99 -22.95 -2.51
C VAL A 756 -16.26 -22.43 -1.10
N LYS A 757 -17.28 -22.98 -0.42
CA LYS A 757 -17.74 -22.59 0.92
C LYS A 757 -17.42 -23.63 1.99
N SER A 758 -16.89 -24.79 1.60
CA SER A 758 -16.62 -25.91 2.49
C SER A 758 -15.55 -26.84 1.92
N VAL A 759 -15.03 -27.75 2.74
CA VAL A 759 -14.11 -28.80 2.28
C VAL A 759 -14.79 -29.73 1.27
N ASP A 760 -16.11 -29.95 1.41
CA ASP A 760 -16.89 -30.74 0.44
C ASP A 760 -16.99 -30.04 -0.92
N ASP A 761 -17.10 -28.71 -0.94
CA ASP A 761 -17.05 -27.94 -2.19
C ASP A 761 -15.67 -28.01 -2.83
N LEU A 762 -14.60 -28.02 -2.01
CA LEU A 762 -13.23 -28.15 -2.50
C LEU A 762 -13.01 -29.52 -3.16
N ALA A 763 -13.60 -30.58 -2.61
CA ALA A 763 -13.53 -31.93 -3.20
C ALA A 763 -14.14 -32.01 -4.61
N LYS A 764 -15.11 -31.14 -4.95
CA LYS A 764 -15.71 -31.09 -6.31
C LYS A 764 -14.70 -30.71 -7.39
N MET A 765 -13.61 -30.01 -7.04
CA MET A 765 -12.52 -29.69 -7.98
C MET A 765 -11.84 -30.94 -8.53
N VAL A 766 -11.83 -32.04 -7.77
CA VAL A 766 -11.27 -33.32 -8.23
C VAL A 766 -12.12 -33.91 -9.35
N SER A 767 -13.45 -33.79 -9.26
CA SER A 767 -14.40 -34.31 -10.26
C SER A 767 -14.68 -33.36 -11.43
N SER A 768 -14.43 -32.05 -11.28
CA SER A 768 -14.73 -31.03 -12.30
C SER A 768 -13.59 -30.01 -12.48
N PRO A 769 -12.36 -30.45 -12.79
CA PRO A 769 -11.15 -29.64 -12.73
C PRO A 769 -11.03 -28.55 -13.81
N ASP A 770 -12.02 -28.44 -14.68
CA ASP A 770 -12.14 -27.51 -15.81
C ASP A 770 -13.01 -26.29 -15.51
N LYS A 771 -13.74 -26.27 -14.39
CA LYS A 771 -14.60 -25.15 -13.99
C LYS A 771 -13.81 -23.99 -13.37
N LYS A 772 -14.42 -22.81 -13.28
CA LYS A 772 -13.84 -21.71 -12.48
C LYS A 772 -14.29 -21.87 -11.03
N TYR A 773 -13.43 -21.55 -10.07
CA TYR A 773 -13.62 -21.73 -8.64
C TYR A 773 -13.19 -20.48 -7.90
N VAL A 774 -13.95 -20.08 -6.86
CA VAL A 774 -13.58 -18.95 -5.99
C VAL A 774 -13.76 -19.35 -4.53
N LEU A 775 -12.74 -19.16 -3.71
CA LEU A 775 -12.86 -19.34 -2.26
C LEU A 775 -13.64 -18.18 -1.63
N THR A 776 -14.53 -18.53 -0.71
CA THR A 776 -15.33 -17.56 0.06
C THR A 776 -14.89 -17.42 1.51
N LYS A 777 -14.01 -18.33 1.97
CA LYS A 777 -13.36 -18.32 3.28
C LYS A 777 -12.14 -19.25 3.27
N SER A 778 -11.29 -19.12 4.29
CA SER A 778 -10.20 -20.07 4.54
C SER A 778 -10.75 -21.44 4.97
N LEU A 779 -10.09 -22.51 4.52
CA LEU A 779 -10.49 -23.91 4.71
C LEU A 779 -9.43 -24.67 5.49
N ASP A 780 -9.81 -25.15 6.68
CA ASP A 780 -9.04 -26.11 7.48
C ASP A 780 -9.42 -27.53 7.07
N LEU A 781 -8.46 -28.33 6.59
CA LEU A 781 -8.66 -29.72 6.23
C LEU A 781 -8.45 -30.67 7.42
N ASN A 782 -8.18 -30.16 8.62
CA ASN A 782 -8.08 -30.90 9.89
C ASN A 782 -7.09 -32.09 9.85
N GLY A 783 -6.02 -31.97 9.06
CA GLY A 783 -5.00 -33.00 8.86
C GLY A 783 -5.43 -34.14 7.91
N ALA A 784 -6.47 -33.96 7.10
CA ALA A 784 -6.96 -34.97 6.17
C ALA A 784 -5.95 -35.33 5.06
N GLU A 785 -6.03 -36.56 4.55
CA GLU A 785 -5.33 -36.98 3.33
C GLU A 785 -6.00 -36.30 2.12
N TRP A 786 -5.24 -35.45 1.43
CA TRP A 786 -5.70 -34.79 0.22
C TRP A 786 -5.46 -35.69 -0.99
N THR A 787 -6.47 -35.79 -1.86
CA THR A 787 -6.32 -36.44 -3.17
C THR A 787 -5.97 -35.39 -4.21
N PRO A 788 -4.75 -35.40 -4.78
CA PRO A 788 -4.34 -34.40 -5.76
C PRO A 788 -5.26 -34.30 -6.97
N ILE A 789 -5.57 -33.08 -7.40
CA ILE A 789 -6.32 -32.84 -8.64
C ILE A 789 -5.44 -33.26 -9.84
N THR A 790 -5.92 -34.17 -10.68
CA THR A 790 -5.05 -34.81 -11.69
C THR A 790 -4.61 -33.85 -12.80
N ASN A 791 -5.54 -33.10 -13.39
CA ASN A 791 -5.23 -32.10 -14.40
C ASN A 791 -6.21 -30.93 -14.30
N PHE A 792 -5.78 -29.84 -13.66
CA PHE A 792 -6.58 -28.64 -13.51
C PHE A 792 -6.45 -27.76 -14.76
N THR A 793 -7.55 -27.53 -15.47
CA THR A 793 -7.59 -26.69 -16.69
C THR A 793 -8.47 -25.46 -16.52
N GLY A 794 -9.16 -25.36 -15.39
CA GLY A 794 -10.08 -24.28 -15.07
C GLY A 794 -9.39 -23.04 -14.52
N PHE A 795 -10.12 -22.31 -13.68
CA PHE A 795 -9.63 -21.09 -13.02
C PHE A 795 -9.87 -21.22 -11.52
N LEU A 796 -8.89 -20.97 -10.68
CA LEU A 796 -9.03 -21.00 -9.22
C LEU A 796 -8.55 -19.67 -8.65
N ASP A 797 -9.48 -18.93 -8.03
CA ASP A 797 -9.16 -17.76 -7.23
C ASP A 797 -9.27 -18.09 -5.74
N GLY A 798 -8.15 -18.00 -5.03
CA GLY A 798 -8.13 -18.13 -3.59
C GLY A 798 -8.75 -16.95 -2.86
N ASN A 799 -8.94 -15.80 -3.51
CA ASN A 799 -9.47 -14.57 -2.92
C ASN A 799 -8.76 -14.21 -1.61
N ASP A 800 -7.44 -14.41 -1.59
CA ASP A 800 -6.50 -14.29 -0.46
C ASP A 800 -6.78 -15.21 0.76
N TYR A 801 -7.76 -16.11 0.65
CA TYR A 801 -8.04 -17.14 1.64
C TYR A 801 -7.05 -18.30 1.57
N SER A 802 -6.97 -19.04 2.68
CA SER A 802 -6.01 -20.12 2.86
C SER A 802 -6.66 -21.50 2.79
N ILE A 803 -5.98 -22.47 2.18
CA ILE A 803 -6.28 -23.90 2.33
C ILE A 803 -5.12 -24.52 3.13
N TYR A 804 -5.43 -25.09 4.29
CA TYR A 804 -4.41 -25.46 5.27
C TYR A 804 -4.71 -26.75 6.02
N ASN A 805 -3.70 -27.27 6.71
CA ASN A 805 -3.74 -28.52 7.47
C ASN A 805 -4.21 -29.75 6.65
N PHE A 806 -3.51 -30.09 5.57
CA PHE A 806 -3.71 -31.37 4.87
C PHE A 806 -2.38 -32.10 4.68
N LYS A 807 -2.42 -33.38 4.32
CA LYS A 807 -1.24 -34.18 4.01
C LYS A 807 -1.44 -34.97 2.72
N ILE A 808 -0.33 -35.31 2.05
CA ILE A 808 -0.33 -36.13 0.85
C ILE A 808 0.70 -37.24 1.07
N THR A 809 0.24 -38.44 1.36
CA THR A 809 1.11 -39.61 1.52
C THR A 809 1.02 -40.52 0.30
N LYS A 810 2.17 -41.03 -0.17
CA LYS A 810 2.21 -41.94 -1.33
C LYS A 810 3.30 -42.98 -1.19
N GLU A 811 2.91 -44.25 -1.21
CA GLU A 811 3.81 -45.37 -1.47
C GLU A 811 3.50 -45.93 -2.87
N GLY A 812 4.52 -46.18 -3.70
CA GLY A 812 4.30 -46.52 -5.11
C GLY A 812 5.45 -47.21 -5.83
N LYS A 813 5.26 -47.44 -7.14
CA LYS A 813 6.27 -47.89 -8.12
C LYS A 813 6.19 -46.98 -9.36
N GLY A 814 7.31 -46.67 -10.01
CA GLY A 814 7.34 -45.92 -11.27
C GLY A 814 7.38 -44.39 -11.14
N SER A 815 6.96 -43.69 -12.19
CA SER A 815 6.96 -42.21 -12.26
C SER A 815 5.66 -41.59 -11.73
N ASP A 816 5.76 -40.49 -10.99
CA ASP A 816 4.61 -39.86 -10.34
C ASP A 816 4.74 -38.34 -10.21
N LEU A 817 3.57 -37.68 -10.16
CA LEU A 817 3.40 -36.25 -10.02
C LEU A 817 2.60 -35.98 -8.75
N LEU A 818 3.14 -35.16 -7.84
CA LEU A 818 2.55 -34.90 -6.54
C LEU A 818 2.54 -33.40 -6.20
N GLY A 819 1.41 -32.95 -5.67
CA GLY A 819 1.14 -31.57 -5.26
C GLY A 819 -0.34 -31.42 -4.93
N PHE A 820 -0.78 -30.23 -4.50
CA PHE A 820 -2.22 -29.94 -4.37
C PHE A 820 -2.94 -30.22 -5.70
N VAL A 821 -2.29 -29.86 -6.81
CA VAL A 821 -2.59 -30.24 -8.19
C VAL A 821 -1.42 -31.05 -8.75
N LYS A 822 -1.67 -32.12 -9.52
CA LYS A 822 -0.60 -32.82 -10.25
C LYS A 822 -0.16 -32.00 -11.46
N MET A 823 -1.09 -31.68 -12.36
CA MET A 823 -0.83 -30.86 -13.54
C MET A 823 -1.75 -29.63 -13.53
N ASN A 824 -1.18 -28.43 -13.47
CA ASN A 824 -1.93 -27.19 -13.71
C ASN A 824 -1.75 -26.78 -15.16
N SER A 825 -2.83 -26.70 -15.93
CA SER A 825 -2.87 -26.10 -17.26
C SER A 825 -3.84 -24.91 -17.32
N GLY A 826 -4.45 -24.56 -16.19
CA GLY A 826 -5.38 -23.45 -16.02
C GLY A 826 -4.74 -22.26 -15.29
N THR A 827 -5.55 -21.41 -14.68
CA THR A 827 -5.07 -20.28 -13.88
C THR A 827 -5.33 -20.53 -12.41
N ILE A 828 -4.31 -20.38 -11.56
CA ILE A 828 -4.44 -20.39 -10.10
C ILE A 828 -3.91 -19.06 -9.58
N GLN A 829 -4.72 -18.32 -8.83
CA GLN A 829 -4.33 -17.02 -8.29
C GLN A 829 -4.83 -16.74 -6.88
N ASN A 830 -4.17 -15.79 -6.20
CA ASN A 830 -4.56 -15.26 -4.88
C ASN A 830 -4.79 -16.35 -3.81
N LEU A 831 -4.09 -17.47 -3.91
CA LEU A 831 -4.29 -18.63 -3.04
C LEU A 831 -3.14 -18.79 -2.06
N LYS A 832 -3.49 -18.98 -0.78
CA LYS A 832 -2.52 -19.32 0.26
C LYS A 832 -2.61 -20.81 0.61
N LEU A 833 -1.50 -21.53 0.56
CA LEU A 833 -1.42 -22.93 1.00
C LEU A 833 -0.48 -23.05 2.21
N GLY A 834 -0.93 -23.81 3.21
CA GLY A 834 -0.19 -24.04 4.45
C GLY A 834 -0.66 -23.13 5.60
N ASN A 835 0.09 -23.09 6.71
CA ASN A 835 -0.41 -22.49 7.96
C ASN A 835 0.26 -21.15 8.28
N ALA A 836 -0.41 -20.04 7.90
CA ALA A 836 0.03 -18.65 8.10
C ALA A 836 0.08 -18.18 9.57
N SER A 837 -0.35 -19.00 10.53
CA SER A 837 -0.34 -18.64 11.96
C SER A 837 1.04 -18.79 12.60
N CYS A 838 1.99 -19.47 11.94
CA CYS A 838 3.26 -19.85 12.54
C CYS A 838 4.42 -19.02 11.97
N LYS A 839 5.10 -18.26 12.82
CA LYS A 839 6.26 -17.41 12.43
C LYS A 839 7.55 -18.21 12.17
N LYS A 840 7.53 -19.54 12.34
CA LYS A 840 8.65 -20.47 12.14
C LYS A 840 8.08 -21.81 11.65
N PHE A 841 8.90 -22.61 10.95
CA PHE A 841 8.51 -23.97 10.56
C PHE A 841 8.07 -24.79 11.78
N ASP A 842 6.86 -25.35 11.73
CA ASP A 842 6.34 -26.30 12.72
C ASP A 842 5.88 -27.59 12.04
N SER A 843 6.64 -28.67 12.27
CA SER A 843 6.38 -30.01 11.76
C SER A 843 5.00 -30.60 12.11
N LYS A 844 4.30 -30.02 13.10
CA LYS A 844 2.95 -30.43 13.51
C LYS A 844 1.85 -29.91 12.58
N TYR A 845 2.09 -28.77 11.93
CA TYR A 845 1.10 -28.05 11.13
C TYR A 845 1.49 -27.93 9.65
N SER A 846 2.57 -28.61 9.25
CA SER A 846 3.06 -28.58 7.88
C SER A 846 2.30 -29.55 6.99
N ILE A 847 2.05 -29.14 5.75
CA ILE A 847 1.61 -30.07 4.72
C ILE A 847 2.75 -31.04 4.49
N LYS A 848 2.54 -32.32 4.82
CA LYS A 848 3.55 -33.37 4.73
C LYS A 848 3.39 -34.16 3.43
N TYR A 849 4.44 -34.14 2.62
CA TYR A 849 4.63 -35.10 1.54
C TYR A 849 5.64 -36.13 2.02
N ASP A 850 5.20 -37.34 2.36
CA ASP A 850 6.08 -38.48 2.66
C ASP A 850 5.91 -39.50 1.56
N ILE A 851 6.93 -39.63 0.71
CA ILE A 851 6.85 -40.45 -0.50
C ILE A 851 7.97 -41.47 -0.51
N TYR A 852 7.61 -42.75 -0.64
CA TYR A 852 8.53 -43.88 -0.66
C TYR A 852 8.19 -44.82 -1.82
N TYR A 853 9.09 -44.95 -2.80
CA TYR A 853 8.94 -45.92 -3.88
C TYR A 853 9.57 -47.26 -3.51
N LYS A 854 9.02 -48.38 -3.98
CA LYS A 854 9.64 -49.72 -3.90
C LYS A 854 9.97 -50.20 -5.32
N GLU A 855 11.03 -50.99 -5.46
CA GLU A 855 11.54 -51.65 -6.70
C GLU A 855 10.58 -51.64 -7.91
N SER A 856 10.99 -50.96 -8.98
CA SER A 856 10.27 -50.79 -10.24
C SER A 856 11.05 -51.42 -11.40
N SER A 857 10.37 -52.01 -12.38
CA SER A 857 10.97 -52.49 -13.64
C SER A 857 10.97 -51.43 -14.75
N GLU A 858 10.69 -50.17 -14.40
CA GLU A 858 10.61 -49.03 -15.32
C GLU A 858 11.24 -47.73 -14.74
N GLN A 859 11.76 -46.87 -15.63
CA GLN A 859 12.34 -45.56 -15.31
C GLN A 859 11.44 -44.77 -14.35
N SER A 860 11.99 -44.36 -13.21
CA SER A 860 11.22 -43.76 -12.11
C SER A 860 11.59 -42.28 -11.94
N THR A 861 10.64 -41.39 -12.28
CA THR A 861 10.76 -39.95 -12.10
C THR A 861 9.70 -39.43 -11.13
N LEU A 862 10.14 -38.73 -10.08
CA LEU A 862 9.27 -38.16 -9.07
C LEU A 862 9.35 -36.64 -9.13
N VAL A 863 8.22 -35.99 -9.37
CA VAL A 863 8.11 -34.52 -9.40
C VAL A 863 7.13 -34.07 -8.32
N ILE A 864 7.58 -33.19 -7.43
CA ILE A 864 6.81 -32.72 -6.28
C ILE A 864 6.80 -31.19 -6.24
N GLY A 865 5.60 -30.62 -6.10
CA GLY A 865 5.40 -29.18 -5.86
C GLY A 865 4.38 -28.94 -4.75
N GLY A 866 4.54 -27.90 -3.94
CA GLY A 866 3.58 -27.57 -2.89
C GLY A 866 2.17 -27.28 -3.44
N LEU A 867 2.09 -26.44 -4.47
CA LEU A 867 0.86 -26.16 -5.21
C LEU A 867 0.68 -27.13 -6.39
N ALA A 868 1.65 -27.21 -7.30
CA ALA A 868 1.52 -28.03 -8.50
C ALA A 868 2.79 -28.84 -8.80
N ALA A 869 2.64 -30.13 -9.13
CA ALA A 869 3.81 -30.90 -9.58
C ALA A 869 4.33 -30.36 -10.93
N ARG A 870 3.42 -30.09 -11.88
CA ARG A 870 3.74 -29.48 -13.18
C ARG A 870 2.89 -28.23 -13.49
N ASN A 871 3.62 -27.14 -13.68
CA ASN A 871 3.35 -25.79 -14.18
C ASN A 871 3.05 -25.59 -15.68
N ASN A 872 1.92 -25.94 -16.28
CA ASN A 872 1.64 -25.62 -17.69
C ASN A 872 0.73 -24.39 -17.89
N GLY A 873 0.14 -23.86 -16.82
CA GLY A 873 -0.80 -22.74 -16.83
C GLY A 873 -0.24 -21.49 -16.16
N ILE A 874 -1.11 -20.62 -15.64
CA ILE A 874 -0.72 -19.38 -14.96
C ILE A 874 -0.80 -19.60 -13.45
N VAL A 875 0.25 -19.23 -12.72
CA VAL A 875 0.24 -19.13 -11.26
C VAL A 875 0.61 -17.70 -10.86
N LYS A 876 -0.33 -16.96 -10.26
CA LYS A 876 -0.13 -15.54 -9.91
C LYS A 876 -0.50 -15.27 -8.45
N ASN A 877 0.28 -14.45 -7.75
CA ASN A 877 -0.07 -13.99 -6.39
C ASN A 877 -0.43 -15.14 -5.43
N CYS A 878 0.30 -16.25 -5.47
CA CYS A 878 0.09 -17.39 -4.59
C CYS A 878 1.17 -17.43 -3.49
N GLU A 879 0.77 -17.82 -2.28
CA GLU A 879 1.65 -17.92 -1.12
C GLU A 879 1.70 -19.36 -0.60
N ILE A 880 2.91 -19.89 -0.44
CA ILE A 880 3.17 -21.14 0.25
C ILE A 880 3.84 -20.81 1.57
N ASP A 881 3.23 -21.21 2.69
CA ASP A 881 3.79 -20.92 4.00
C ASP A 881 3.74 -22.13 4.92
N ASN A 882 4.85 -22.41 5.61
CA ASN A 882 4.93 -23.47 6.62
C ASN A 882 4.59 -24.87 6.09
N ILE A 883 5.22 -25.30 4.98
CA ILE A 883 5.04 -26.64 4.40
C ILE A 883 6.28 -27.52 4.55
N TYR A 884 6.10 -28.86 4.51
CA TYR A 884 7.18 -29.85 4.58
C TYR A 884 7.10 -30.85 3.42
N ILE A 885 8.00 -30.73 2.46
CA ILE A 885 8.09 -31.67 1.34
C ILE A 885 9.24 -32.64 1.56
N LYS A 886 8.96 -33.95 1.55
CA LYS A 886 9.98 -35.00 1.56
C LYS A 886 9.79 -35.99 0.40
N GLY A 887 10.70 -35.97 -0.56
CA GLY A 887 10.77 -36.95 -1.65
C GLY A 887 11.85 -37.98 -1.39
N THR A 888 11.51 -39.28 -1.40
CA THR A 888 12.49 -40.38 -1.23
C THR A 888 12.26 -41.43 -2.31
N LEU A 889 13.25 -41.61 -3.18
CA LEU A 889 13.32 -42.75 -4.09
C LEU A 889 13.99 -43.93 -3.36
N ALA A 890 13.66 -45.17 -3.73
CA ALA A 890 14.38 -46.35 -3.23
C ALA A 890 15.27 -46.96 -4.30
N ASP A 891 16.24 -47.75 -3.83
CA ASP A 891 17.18 -48.50 -4.65
C ASP A 891 16.45 -49.32 -5.73
N ASN A 892 16.90 -49.19 -6.98
CA ASN A 892 16.44 -50.00 -8.10
C ASN A 892 17.57 -50.96 -8.54
N ASN A 893 17.23 -52.24 -8.73
CA ASN A 893 18.17 -53.29 -9.10
C ASN A 893 18.29 -53.48 -10.64
N ASN A 894 17.58 -52.69 -11.46
CA ASN A 894 17.39 -52.97 -12.90
C ASN A 894 18.14 -52.04 -13.88
N ASN A 895 19.13 -51.26 -13.44
CA ASN A 895 19.86 -50.31 -14.31
C ASN A 895 18.92 -49.36 -15.08
N GLU A 896 18.19 -48.50 -14.38
CA GLU A 896 17.37 -47.46 -15.02
C GLU A 896 17.48 -46.13 -14.26
N SER A 897 17.58 -45.03 -15.00
CA SER A 897 17.75 -43.66 -14.49
C SER A 897 16.66 -43.24 -13.49
N LEU A 898 17.10 -42.72 -12.33
CA LEU A 898 16.23 -42.12 -11.31
C LEU A 898 16.22 -40.59 -11.42
N GLY A 899 15.03 -39.99 -11.39
CA GLY A 899 14.86 -38.54 -11.41
C GLY A 899 14.04 -38.05 -10.23
N LEU A 900 14.55 -37.10 -9.45
CA LEU A 900 13.83 -36.43 -8.38
C LEU A 900 13.83 -34.92 -8.63
N THR A 901 12.65 -34.31 -8.68
CA THR A 901 12.48 -32.87 -8.84
C THR A 901 11.53 -32.34 -7.77
N ILE A 902 12.01 -31.40 -6.94
CA ILE A 902 11.23 -30.79 -5.85
C ILE A 902 11.22 -29.27 -6.00
N GLY A 903 10.05 -28.65 -5.88
CA GLY A 903 9.92 -27.21 -5.71
C GLY A 903 8.92 -26.82 -4.63
N GLY A 904 9.19 -25.74 -3.90
CA GLY A 904 8.29 -25.29 -2.83
C GLY A 904 6.91 -24.86 -3.33
N LEU A 905 6.84 -24.15 -4.45
CA LEU A 905 5.58 -23.79 -5.12
C LEU A 905 5.24 -24.81 -6.20
N VAL A 906 6.15 -25.05 -7.15
CA VAL A 906 5.92 -26.03 -8.24
C VAL A 906 7.13 -26.92 -8.50
N GLY A 907 6.90 -28.18 -8.83
CA GLY A 907 8.00 -29.10 -9.15
C GLY A 907 8.69 -28.74 -10.47
N THR A 908 7.92 -28.69 -11.56
CA THR A 908 8.40 -28.23 -12.87
C THR A 908 7.54 -27.09 -13.38
N ASN A 909 8.14 -25.98 -13.82
CA ASN A 909 7.45 -24.86 -14.42
C ASN A 909 7.70 -24.75 -15.93
N ASN A 910 6.63 -24.81 -16.72
CA ASN A 910 6.64 -24.66 -18.17
C ASN A 910 5.90 -23.39 -18.65
N SER A 911 5.37 -22.57 -17.73
CA SER A 911 4.55 -21.40 -18.06
C SER A 911 4.76 -20.26 -17.05
N LEU A 912 3.88 -19.26 -16.99
CA LEU A 912 4.07 -18.05 -16.20
C LEU A 912 3.88 -18.29 -14.70
N ILE A 913 4.87 -17.86 -13.91
CA ILE A 913 4.74 -17.64 -12.47
C ILE A 913 5.00 -16.16 -12.19
N SER A 914 4.11 -15.47 -11.49
CA SER A 914 4.31 -14.08 -11.11
C SER A 914 3.82 -13.74 -9.70
N SER A 915 4.51 -12.84 -9.00
CA SER A 915 4.06 -12.29 -7.69
C SER A 915 3.89 -13.36 -6.60
N CYS A 916 4.62 -14.47 -6.66
CA CYS A 916 4.43 -15.60 -5.75
C CYS A 916 5.47 -15.66 -4.63
N LYS A 917 5.08 -16.16 -3.46
CA LYS A 917 5.94 -16.23 -2.28
C LYS A 917 5.98 -17.64 -1.69
N VAL A 918 7.17 -18.06 -1.23
CA VAL A 918 7.36 -19.27 -0.43
C VAL A 918 8.08 -18.90 0.86
N SER A 919 7.50 -19.20 2.02
CA SER A 919 8.10 -18.89 3.30
C SER A 919 8.03 -20.01 4.33
N ASN A 920 8.93 -19.94 5.31
CA ASN A 920 8.92 -20.76 6.54
C ASN A 920 8.84 -22.28 6.29
N SER A 921 9.38 -22.78 5.18
CA SER A 921 9.12 -24.14 4.69
C SER A 921 10.38 -25.01 4.65
N LYS A 922 10.20 -26.34 4.66
CA LYS A 922 11.30 -27.31 4.63
C LYS A 922 11.14 -28.29 3.47
N PHE A 923 12.21 -28.51 2.71
CA PHE A 923 12.23 -29.37 1.54
C PHE A 923 13.39 -30.36 1.63
N GLU A 924 13.11 -31.66 1.53
CA GLU A 924 14.08 -32.74 1.62
C GLU A 924 13.95 -33.70 0.42
N GLY A 925 15.04 -33.92 -0.31
CA GLY A 925 15.12 -34.88 -1.40
C GLY A 925 16.17 -35.94 -1.15
N TYR A 926 15.82 -37.22 -1.38
CA TYR A 926 16.73 -38.35 -1.32
C TYR A 926 16.62 -39.21 -2.59
N CYS A 927 17.73 -39.34 -3.32
CA CYS A 927 17.85 -40.12 -4.55
C CYS A 927 19.02 -41.11 -4.43
N PRO A 928 18.77 -42.42 -4.19
CA PRO A 928 19.83 -43.38 -3.92
C PRO A 928 20.42 -44.06 -5.17
N CYS A 929 21.41 -44.94 -4.97
CA CYS A 929 22.20 -45.60 -6.02
C CYS A 929 21.51 -46.82 -6.65
N LEU A 930 21.86 -47.10 -7.92
CA LEU A 930 21.60 -48.37 -8.62
C LEU A 930 22.72 -49.37 -8.31
N LYS A 931 22.41 -50.67 -8.25
CA LYS A 931 23.44 -51.71 -8.15
C LYS A 931 24.06 -52.05 -9.52
N GLU A 932 25.36 -51.86 -9.57
CA GLU A 932 26.44 -52.54 -10.32
C GLU A 932 26.47 -52.67 -11.85
N ASP A 933 25.42 -52.55 -12.68
CA ASP A 933 25.58 -53.13 -14.04
C ASP A 933 25.37 -52.27 -15.30
N ASN A 934 24.95 -51.00 -15.31
CA ASN A 934 25.06 -50.13 -16.49
C ASN A 934 24.95 -48.64 -16.13
N GLY A 935 25.72 -47.80 -16.83
CA GLY A 935 25.79 -46.36 -16.59
C GLY A 935 24.47 -45.64 -16.88
N ASP A 936 23.71 -45.34 -15.82
CA ASP A 936 22.51 -44.49 -15.89
C ASP A 936 22.63 -43.22 -15.05
N ASN A 937 21.99 -42.14 -15.54
CA ASN A 937 22.06 -40.80 -14.95
C ASN A 937 21.06 -40.64 -13.79
N ASN A 938 21.53 -40.60 -12.54
CA ASN A 938 20.69 -40.17 -11.42
C ASN A 938 20.63 -38.63 -11.38
N HIS A 939 19.44 -38.04 -11.35
CA HIS A 939 19.25 -36.60 -11.31
C HIS A 939 18.43 -36.19 -10.10
N GLY A 940 19.01 -35.41 -9.19
CA GLY A 940 18.30 -34.76 -8.09
C GLY A 940 18.26 -33.24 -8.31
N THR A 941 17.07 -32.67 -8.32
CA THR A 941 16.83 -31.23 -8.51
C THR A 941 15.93 -30.71 -7.39
N LEU A 942 16.36 -29.64 -6.70
CA LEU A 942 15.58 -29.03 -5.62
C LEU A 942 15.67 -27.49 -5.69
N GLY A 943 14.52 -26.83 -5.75
CA GLY A 943 14.41 -25.38 -5.65
C GLY A 943 13.42 -24.90 -4.58
N GLY A 944 13.67 -23.75 -3.96
CA GLY A 944 12.77 -23.21 -2.93
C GLY A 944 11.45 -22.71 -3.49
N LEU A 945 11.41 -22.24 -4.74
CA LEU A 945 10.19 -21.91 -5.47
C LEU A 945 9.85 -23.00 -6.51
N CYS A 946 10.80 -23.28 -7.41
CA CYS A 946 10.61 -24.16 -8.55
C CYS A 946 11.75 -25.18 -8.64
N GLY A 947 11.44 -26.46 -8.81
CA GLY A 947 12.48 -27.47 -9.05
C GLY A 947 13.15 -27.26 -10.41
N LEU A 948 12.40 -27.44 -11.50
CA LEU A 948 12.88 -27.28 -12.88
C LEU A 948 12.09 -26.18 -13.58
N ASN A 949 12.74 -25.16 -14.15
CA ASN A 949 12.07 -24.07 -14.86
C ASN A 949 12.44 -24.01 -16.34
N THR A 950 11.44 -23.89 -17.21
CA THR A 950 11.57 -23.72 -18.65
C THR A 950 10.83 -22.49 -19.18
N SER A 951 10.37 -21.58 -18.32
CA SER A 951 9.58 -20.41 -18.69
C SER A 951 9.87 -19.20 -17.78
N ASN A 952 9.07 -18.14 -17.89
CA ASN A 952 9.30 -16.88 -17.20
C ASN A 952 8.74 -16.88 -15.78
N ILE A 953 9.56 -16.41 -14.84
CA ILE A 953 9.22 -16.20 -13.43
C ILE A 953 9.45 -14.72 -13.10
N LYS A 954 8.46 -14.08 -12.48
CA LYS A 954 8.50 -12.65 -12.14
C LYS A 954 8.08 -12.36 -10.69
N ASP A 955 8.70 -11.40 -10.05
CA ASP A 955 8.27 -10.81 -8.77
C ASP A 955 8.07 -11.87 -7.68
N VAL A 956 9.07 -12.71 -7.45
CA VAL A 956 8.97 -13.85 -6.51
C VAL A 956 9.81 -13.68 -5.26
N MET A 957 9.36 -14.27 -4.15
CA MET A 957 10.08 -14.19 -2.89
C MET A 957 10.20 -15.55 -2.22
N VAL A 958 11.41 -15.94 -1.78
CA VAL A 958 11.65 -17.17 -1.01
C VAL A 958 12.35 -16.82 0.30
N THR A 959 11.69 -17.03 1.45
CA THR A 959 12.22 -16.60 2.75
C THR A 959 12.13 -17.66 3.84
N ASN A 960 13.12 -17.71 4.72
CA ASN A 960 13.15 -18.61 5.88
C ASN A 960 12.89 -20.10 5.53
N CYS A 961 13.44 -20.58 4.41
CA CYS A 961 13.28 -21.95 3.93
C CYS A 961 14.53 -22.81 4.16
N GLN A 962 14.33 -24.11 4.40
CA GLN A 962 15.39 -25.11 4.56
C GLN A 962 15.37 -26.11 3.40
N LEU A 963 16.45 -26.18 2.63
CA LEU A 963 16.55 -27.01 1.42
C LEU A 963 17.64 -28.07 1.61
N ASN A 964 17.30 -29.36 1.59
CA ASN A 964 18.26 -30.46 1.74
C ASN A 964 18.11 -31.48 0.60
N LEU A 965 19.20 -31.76 -0.13
CA LEU A 965 19.22 -32.74 -1.22
C LEU A 965 20.39 -33.72 -1.05
N ASP A 966 20.09 -35.02 -1.04
CA ASP A 966 21.06 -36.13 -0.98
C ASP A 966 20.90 -37.00 -2.24
N VAL A 967 21.93 -37.04 -3.08
CA VAL A 967 22.00 -37.83 -4.32
C VAL A 967 23.18 -38.79 -4.23
N ARG A 968 22.96 -40.09 -4.42
CA ARG A 968 24.00 -41.12 -4.32
C ARG A 968 24.19 -41.88 -5.63
N GLY A 969 25.43 -42.32 -5.88
CA GLY A 969 25.83 -43.18 -6.99
C GLY A 969 27.17 -43.88 -6.73
N ASP A 970 27.30 -45.12 -7.23
CA ASP A 970 28.54 -45.91 -7.20
C ASP A 970 29.20 -45.87 -8.59
N GLY A 971 30.39 -45.26 -8.70
CA GLY A 971 31.15 -45.26 -9.95
C GLY A 971 31.87 -46.58 -10.15
N PHE A 972 31.59 -47.31 -11.25
CA PHE A 972 32.33 -48.54 -11.60
C PHE A 972 33.37 -48.35 -12.70
N ASP A 973 34.43 -49.16 -12.56
CA ASP A 973 35.68 -49.22 -13.30
C ASP A 973 35.63 -50.41 -14.28
N THR A 974 35.51 -50.15 -15.59
CA THR A 974 35.89 -51.14 -16.59
C THR A 974 36.71 -50.48 -17.69
N LEU A 975 37.89 -51.05 -17.94
CA LEU A 975 38.96 -50.70 -18.88
C LEU A 975 38.58 -50.63 -20.38
N PHE A 976 37.35 -50.27 -20.75
CA PHE A 976 36.93 -50.10 -22.14
C PHE A 976 36.34 -48.72 -22.38
N ASP A 977 36.94 -47.99 -23.34
CA ASP A 977 36.47 -46.74 -23.93
C ASP A 977 35.03 -46.91 -24.46
N SER A 978 34.05 -46.58 -23.62
CA SER A 978 32.69 -46.25 -24.07
C SER A 978 32.48 -44.75 -23.88
N PRO A 979 32.10 -43.99 -24.92
CA PRO A 979 31.93 -42.53 -24.86
C PRO A 979 30.69 -42.06 -24.07
N ASN A 980 29.89 -42.97 -23.50
CA ASN A 980 28.68 -42.65 -22.74
C ASN A 980 28.83 -43.04 -21.26
N LYS A 981 29.62 -42.27 -20.49
CA LYS A 981 29.63 -42.36 -19.02
C LYS A 981 28.65 -41.33 -18.43
N SER A 982 27.65 -41.78 -17.71
CA SER A 982 26.67 -40.98 -16.96
C SER A 982 27.03 -40.93 -15.47
N TYR A 983 26.90 -39.75 -14.84
CA TYR A 983 27.24 -39.51 -13.44
C TYR A 983 26.00 -39.06 -12.65
N PRO A 984 25.95 -39.26 -11.31
CA PRO A 984 24.92 -38.64 -10.49
C PRO A 984 25.07 -37.12 -10.52
N VAL A 985 23.97 -36.41 -10.79
CA VAL A 985 23.92 -34.94 -10.85
C VAL A 985 22.97 -34.42 -9.78
N GLY A 986 23.48 -33.54 -8.93
CA GLY A 986 22.70 -32.79 -7.94
C GLY A 986 22.65 -31.31 -8.28
N SER A 987 21.45 -30.75 -8.37
CA SER A 987 21.21 -29.32 -8.61
C SER A 987 20.32 -28.74 -7.52
N LEU A 988 20.83 -27.74 -6.80
CA LEU A 988 20.13 -27.10 -5.70
C LEU A 988 20.23 -25.57 -5.80
N GLY A 989 19.09 -24.88 -5.73
CA GLY A 989 19.02 -23.41 -5.76
C GLY A 989 17.94 -22.87 -4.82
N GLU A 990 18.12 -21.65 -4.28
CA GLU A 990 17.14 -21.08 -3.34
C GLU A 990 15.81 -20.72 -4.01
N ILE A 991 15.84 -20.30 -5.27
CA ILE A 991 14.61 -20.04 -6.04
C ILE A 991 14.38 -21.20 -7.01
N ILE A 992 15.35 -21.44 -7.90
CA ILE A 992 15.21 -22.40 -9.00
C ILE A 992 16.26 -23.50 -8.86
N GLY A 993 15.82 -24.76 -8.83
CA GLY A 993 16.73 -25.92 -8.78
C GLY A 993 17.52 -26.08 -10.08
N VAL A 994 16.86 -26.06 -11.23
CA VAL A 994 17.47 -26.04 -12.57
C VAL A 994 16.73 -25.07 -13.48
N GLN A 995 17.47 -24.13 -14.10
CA GLN A 995 16.95 -23.27 -15.16
C GLN A 995 17.35 -23.83 -16.54
N GLU A 996 16.38 -24.30 -17.31
CA GLU A 996 16.62 -24.73 -18.69
C GLU A 996 16.33 -23.61 -19.71
N LYS A 997 15.23 -22.87 -19.53
CA LYS A 997 14.76 -21.81 -20.45
C LYS A 997 13.93 -20.75 -19.71
N GLY A 998 13.77 -19.58 -20.32
CA GLY A 998 12.99 -18.45 -19.77
C GLY A 998 13.82 -17.52 -18.89
N SER A 999 13.19 -16.48 -18.33
CA SER A 999 13.83 -15.48 -17.47
C SER A 999 13.34 -15.52 -16.02
N LEU A 1000 14.18 -15.04 -15.11
CA LEU A 1000 13.84 -14.71 -13.72
C LEU A 1000 14.00 -13.19 -13.55
N GLN A 1001 12.94 -12.48 -13.17
CA GLN A 1001 12.95 -11.02 -12.99
C GLN A 1001 12.26 -10.65 -11.68
N GLY A 1002 12.76 -9.66 -10.94
CA GLY A 1002 12.17 -9.22 -9.68
C GLY A 1002 12.13 -10.35 -8.64
N TYR A 1003 13.17 -10.51 -7.83
CA TYR A 1003 13.19 -11.55 -6.81
C TYR A 1003 13.81 -11.10 -5.50
N ALA A 1004 13.39 -11.75 -4.41
CA ALA A 1004 13.96 -11.55 -3.08
C ALA A 1004 14.21 -12.90 -2.39
N ILE A 1005 15.36 -13.00 -1.73
CA ILE A 1005 15.77 -14.17 -0.95
C ILE A 1005 16.18 -13.66 0.44
N LEU A 1006 15.67 -14.27 1.51
CA LEU A 1006 16.02 -13.87 2.87
C LEU A 1006 16.08 -15.07 3.82
N ASN A 1007 17.17 -15.21 4.58
CA ASN A 1007 17.30 -16.16 5.69
C ASN A 1007 17.07 -17.64 5.33
N ASN A 1008 17.44 -18.07 4.12
CA ASN A 1008 17.35 -19.48 3.71
C ASN A 1008 18.59 -20.28 4.13
N SER A 1009 18.45 -21.60 4.24
CA SER A 1009 19.56 -22.52 4.52
C SER A 1009 19.54 -23.71 3.56
N ARG A 1010 20.73 -24.21 3.19
CA ARG A 1010 20.92 -25.20 2.13
C ARG A 1010 21.95 -26.26 2.49
N THR A 1011 21.64 -27.51 2.18
CA THR A 1011 22.58 -28.63 2.23
C THR A 1011 22.42 -29.49 0.98
N ILE A 1012 23.51 -29.74 0.24
CA ILE A 1012 23.55 -30.71 -0.85
C ILE A 1012 24.65 -31.74 -0.57
N TYR A 1013 24.32 -33.02 -0.73
CA TYR A 1013 25.26 -34.13 -0.64
C TYR A 1013 25.21 -34.93 -1.94
N VAL A 1014 26.37 -35.09 -2.59
CA VAL A 1014 26.54 -35.97 -3.75
C VAL A 1014 27.72 -36.91 -3.46
N SER A 1015 27.53 -38.23 -3.59
CA SER A 1015 28.60 -39.19 -3.27
C SER A 1015 29.73 -39.18 -4.30
N GLU A 1016 30.99 -39.20 -3.83
CA GLU A 1016 32.19 -39.32 -4.67
C GLU A 1016 32.34 -40.76 -5.21
N GLY A 1017 32.31 -40.92 -6.53
CA GLY A 1017 32.79 -42.15 -7.17
C GLY A 1017 34.32 -42.24 -7.05
N LYS A 1018 34.88 -43.45 -6.92
CA LYS A 1018 36.30 -43.67 -6.58
C LYS A 1018 37.35 -43.05 -7.53
N TYR A 1019 37.00 -42.49 -8.70
CA TYR A 1019 37.98 -41.94 -9.66
C TYR A 1019 37.54 -40.75 -10.55
N THR A 1020 36.44 -40.03 -10.29
CA THR A 1020 36.08 -38.78 -11.02
C THR A 1020 35.19 -37.83 -10.19
N ASP A 1021 35.36 -36.51 -10.39
CA ASP A 1021 34.63 -35.43 -9.70
C ASP A 1021 33.09 -35.50 -9.96
N PRO A 1022 32.24 -35.53 -8.93
CA PRO A 1022 30.79 -35.32 -9.10
C PRO A 1022 30.47 -33.88 -9.54
N GLU A 1023 29.53 -33.70 -10.48
CA GLU A 1023 29.04 -32.36 -10.85
C GLU A 1023 28.02 -31.85 -9.82
N ILE A 1024 28.46 -30.93 -8.96
CA ILE A 1024 27.61 -30.22 -8.00
C ILE A 1024 27.34 -28.81 -8.51
N ASN A 1025 26.07 -28.51 -8.82
CA ASN A 1025 25.64 -27.16 -9.15
C ASN A 1025 24.90 -26.55 -7.96
N ASN A 1026 25.65 -25.86 -7.10
CA ASN A 1026 25.16 -25.18 -5.90
C ASN A 1026 25.27 -23.66 -6.07
N ASN A 1027 24.23 -23.04 -6.60
CA ASN A 1027 24.18 -21.60 -6.86
C ASN A 1027 23.22 -20.94 -5.88
N GLU A 1028 23.54 -19.70 -5.47
CA GLU A 1028 22.71 -18.97 -4.55
C GLU A 1028 21.30 -18.70 -5.07
N ILE A 1029 21.08 -18.65 -6.38
CA ILE A 1029 19.80 -18.24 -6.98
C ILE A 1029 19.25 -19.34 -7.90
N ILE A 1030 20.12 -19.90 -8.78
CA ILE A 1030 19.74 -20.83 -9.85
C ILE A 1030 20.77 -21.95 -10.02
N GLY A 1031 20.41 -23.21 -9.72
CA GLY A 1031 21.26 -24.34 -10.13
C GLY A 1031 21.29 -24.45 -11.66
N LEU A 1032 22.48 -24.60 -12.25
CA LEU A 1032 22.63 -24.73 -13.71
C LEU A 1032 22.83 -26.21 -14.08
N LYS A 1033 22.38 -26.59 -15.27
CA LYS A 1033 22.79 -27.83 -15.94
C LYS A 1033 23.92 -27.48 -16.91
N SER A 1034 24.97 -28.30 -16.99
CA SER A 1034 26.09 -28.08 -17.92
C SER A 1034 25.56 -27.83 -19.35
N GLY A 1035 25.62 -26.58 -19.84
CA GLY A 1035 25.21 -26.19 -21.19
C GLY A 1035 24.10 -25.13 -21.33
N GLY A 1036 23.48 -24.66 -20.26
CA GLY A 1036 22.51 -23.56 -20.31
C GLY A 1036 23.19 -22.18 -20.14
N THR A 1037 23.21 -21.36 -21.19
CA THR A 1037 23.64 -19.95 -21.06
C THR A 1037 22.54 -19.11 -20.44
N CYS A 1038 22.71 -18.67 -19.18
CA CYS A 1038 21.99 -17.52 -18.64
C CYS A 1038 22.73 -16.24 -19.10
N THR A 1039 22.04 -15.38 -19.86
CA THR A 1039 22.47 -14.00 -20.04
C THR A 1039 22.00 -13.17 -18.84
N ASN A 1040 22.93 -12.43 -18.24
CA ASN A 1040 22.76 -11.56 -17.07
C ASN A 1040 21.48 -10.75 -17.04
#